data_AF-A0A7S2RHB7-F1
#
_entry.id   AF-A0A7S2RHB7-F1
#
_cell.length_a   1.000
_cell.length_b   1.000
_cell.length_c   1.000
_cell.angle_alpha   90.00
_cell.angle_beta   90.00
_cell.angle_gamma   90.00
#
_symmetry.space_group_name_H-M   'P 1'
#
loop_
_entity.id
_entity.type
_entity.pdbx_description
1 polymer ?
#
loop_
_entity_poly.entity_id
_entity_poly.type
_entity_poly.pdbx_seq_one_letter_code
_entity_poly.pdbx_strand_id
1 'polypeptide(L)'
;GPYSVAYRQREVIRRGCRGRGSFERVAVACVGRSLLADPPGHSMELVVSTSPAEEQAATPSSSHRKVHSSHSLEFQDITFSVTNTKLGALLTGGQVGTHQILHGISGRVISGMAMAIMGPSGAGKTTLLETLARQPSVVNNENIALGGSVTIDGEQLTRSYFAKHCAFVPQYDALWPAMTAVENLEYAARLYGDFGGDVENMNAAISDIMEELGLSSCKDVKVGNVFLKGLSGGQKRRLSLGCELVSGRKEILFLDEPTSGLDAASASEIMKLIRRIAKIFNLIVCCSIHQPSSHVFFAFDRLLLLSGGHSAFFGQAADSLAYFETIGHKMSRTMNPADFLLEVVNSDFTDKAGVQAVIDAWKHHAKDYAEAPAKSFVDEEQGGAIEVKPVPGPTGDSVVSQGSSPMGRTMLLMSRAFKCYSRDPALYLLRFAMYGFMSVFLGVTYIDVSRDNQDVSDRLFCIMWMIAFFSYMGMVALPAFSLEKTIIVKEITNGSYTLGEYVLAIALIQIPLIVLCATIASIGPYWFPVLNPLFTRWLVYVVIFSAHLYVVESLAILVAGLIPNFVLGLIVFCSALSQMFVFNGFFISVGNMPVYLIWIYYTSPFAYTTQALFKVAFSGLDMLGYQKCLNRAEYPCYGRTGAQVLDSISDADLEYNDVNPWHWFLVLIAFAVALRFQFYLAVRKAVY
;
A
#
# COMPACT_ATOMS: atom_id res chain seq x y z
N GLY A 1 20.44 -5.85 -40.48
CA GLY A 1 21.47 -6.92 -40.54
C GLY A 1 22.46 -6.71 -39.42
N PRO A 2 23.10 -7.77 -38.89
CA PRO A 2 23.14 -7.97 -37.43
C PRO A 2 24.56 -8.04 -36.82
N TYR A 3 24.61 -8.30 -35.50
CA TYR A 3 25.79 -8.63 -34.67
C TYR A 3 26.76 -7.47 -34.39
N SER A 4 27.48 -7.41 -33.26
CA SER A 4 27.35 -8.03 -31.92
C SER A 4 28.33 -7.30 -30.97
N VAL A 5 28.38 -7.66 -29.68
CA VAL A 5 29.56 -8.27 -29.02
C VAL A 5 29.25 -8.46 -27.53
N ALA A 6 29.67 -9.61 -26.99
CA ALA A 6 29.38 -10.03 -25.61
C ALA A 6 30.36 -9.44 -24.57
N TYR A 7 29.88 -9.27 -23.34
CA TYR A 7 30.71 -9.01 -22.17
C TYR A 7 31.26 -10.32 -21.58
N ARG A 8 32.54 -10.34 -21.19
CA ARG A 8 33.13 -11.40 -20.37
C ARG A 8 34.13 -10.77 -19.40
N GLN A 9 33.80 -10.74 -18.11
CA GLN A 9 34.75 -10.37 -17.05
C GLN A 9 35.28 -11.64 -16.37
N ARG A 10 36.60 -11.72 -16.23
CA ARG A 10 37.29 -12.42 -15.14
C ARG A 10 38.51 -11.61 -14.72
N GLU A 11 38.86 -11.82 -13.46
CA GLU A 11 39.87 -11.16 -12.63
C GLU A 11 41.24 -10.93 -13.30
N VAL A 12 42.01 -9.96 -12.80
CA VAL A 12 43.27 -10.25 -12.08
C VAL A 12 43.79 -9.04 -11.28
N ILE A 13 44.50 -9.39 -10.22
CA ILE A 13 44.95 -8.59 -9.09
C ILE A 13 46.33 -7.89 -9.34
N ARG A 14 46.54 -6.74 -8.65
CA ARG A 14 47.82 -6.14 -8.16
C ARG A 14 48.66 -5.13 -8.99
N ARG A 15 49.01 -4.07 -8.23
CA ARG A 15 50.25 -3.24 -8.20
C ARG A 15 50.38 -2.01 -9.12
N GLY A 16 50.45 -0.84 -8.47
CA GLY A 16 50.93 0.43 -9.02
C GLY A 16 50.94 1.55 -7.96
N CYS A 17 52.01 1.68 -7.18
CA CYS A 17 52.15 2.75 -6.17
C CYS A 17 52.81 4.01 -6.76
N ARG A 18 52.19 5.19 -6.53
CA ARG A 18 52.70 6.58 -6.49
C ARG A 18 51.48 7.52 -6.58
N GLY A 19 51.26 8.59 -5.80
CA GLY A 19 51.99 9.21 -4.70
C GLY A 19 51.52 10.67 -4.52
N ARG A 20 51.65 11.27 -3.31
CA ARG A 20 51.03 12.55 -2.84
C ARG A 20 49.52 12.37 -2.53
N GLY A 21 48.94 12.79 -1.39
CA GLY A 21 49.25 13.85 -0.41
C GLY A 21 48.09 14.86 -0.45
N SER A 22 47.46 15.36 0.62
CA SER A 22 47.72 15.35 2.08
C SER A 22 46.38 15.31 2.84
N PHE A 23 46.36 14.80 4.09
CA PHE A 23 45.19 14.87 4.99
C PHE A 23 45.65 15.25 6.40
N GLU A 24 45.01 16.26 7.01
CA GLU A 24 45.24 16.63 8.40
C GLU A 24 44.18 16.02 9.33
N ARG A 25 44.67 15.44 10.45
CA ARG A 25 44.22 15.54 11.87
C ARG A 25 42.70 15.62 12.13
N VAL A 26 42.12 14.82 13.02
CA VAL A 26 42.29 14.87 14.50
C VAL A 26 42.35 13.44 15.08
N ALA A 27 43.49 12.97 15.57
CA ALA A 27 43.88 12.88 17.00
C ALA A 27 42.99 12.00 17.91
N VAL A 28 43.48 10.79 18.22
CA VAL A 28 43.06 9.95 19.35
C VAL A 28 44.21 9.91 20.36
N ALA A 29 43.92 10.17 21.64
CA ALA A 29 44.94 10.18 22.69
C ALA A 29 44.98 8.83 23.43
N CYS A 30 46.09 8.10 23.30
CA CYS A 30 46.44 7.02 24.22
C CYS A 30 47.33 7.56 25.34
N VAL A 31 47.05 7.17 26.58
CA VAL A 31 47.99 7.21 27.69
C VAL A 31 48.02 5.82 28.30
N GLY A 32 49.21 5.33 28.65
CA GLY A 32 49.34 4.11 29.44
C GLY A 32 50.69 4.06 30.15
N ARG A 33 50.71 3.44 31.33
CA ARG A 33 51.82 2.60 31.79
C ARG A 33 51.48 1.81 33.05
N SER A 34 51.93 0.55 33.02
CA SER A 34 52.17 -0.41 34.11
C SER A 34 52.64 0.19 35.44
N LEU A 35 52.23 -0.44 36.56
CA LEU A 35 53.14 -1.09 37.53
C LEU A 35 52.42 -2.07 38.47
N LEU A 36 53.17 -2.99 39.10
CA LEU A 36 52.70 -4.17 39.85
C LEU A 36 52.37 -3.90 41.32
N ALA A 37 51.40 -4.64 41.89
CA ALA A 37 51.45 -5.23 43.25
C ALA A 37 50.26 -6.18 43.52
N ASP A 38 50.54 -7.32 44.17
CA ASP A 38 49.61 -8.29 44.79
C ASP A 38 50.00 -8.42 46.29
N PRO A 39 49.19 -9.02 47.18
CA PRO A 39 47.73 -9.14 47.19
C PRO A 39 47.22 -8.36 48.45
N PRO A 40 46.67 -8.90 49.59
CA PRO A 40 46.07 -10.20 49.94
C PRO A 40 44.55 -10.23 49.71
N GLY A 41 43.86 -11.32 50.11
CA GLY A 41 42.42 -11.52 49.90
C GLY A 41 41.56 -11.64 51.18
N HIS A 42 40.25 -11.57 50.98
CA HIS A 42 39.23 -12.01 51.95
C HIS A 42 38.17 -12.87 51.25
N SER A 43 37.95 -14.05 51.80
CA SER A 43 36.84 -14.94 51.47
C SER A 43 35.53 -14.37 52.02
N MET A 44 34.48 -14.34 51.21
CA MET A 44 33.11 -14.21 51.69
C MET A 44 32.29 -15.41 51.22
N GLU A 45 31.79 -16.18 52.17
CA GLU A 45 30.86 -17.28 51.95
C GLU A 45 29.51 -16.74 51.48
N LEU A 46 28.96 -17.36 50.44
CA LEU A 46 27.64 -17.02 49.92
C LEU A 46 26.59 -17.84 50.67
N VAL A 47 26.15 -17.32 51.82
CA VAL A 47 25.14 -17.95 52.68
C VAL A 47 23.80 -17.98 51.93
N VAL A 48 23.29 -19.18 51.65
CA VAL A 48 21.96 -19.38 51.08
C VAL A 48 20.92 -19.23 52.19
N SER A 49 20.21 -18.11 52.24
CA SER A 49 19.04 -17.93 53.11
C SER A 49 17.77 -18.39 52.39
N THR A 50 17.22 -19.53 52.79
CA THR A 50 15.89 -19.97 52.37
C THR A 50 14.81 -19.35 53.25
N SER A 51 13.87 -18.63 52.65
CA SER A 51 12.57 -18.32 53.27
C SER A 51 11.44 -18.84 52.38
N PRO A 52 10.44 -19.55 52.93
CA PRO A 52 9.31 -20.02 52.15
C PRO A 52 8.36 -18.85 51.88
N ALA A 53 8.23 -18.44 50.62
CA ALA A 53 7.12 -17.60 50.18
C ALA A 53 5.94 -18.50 49.81
N GLU A 54 4.79 -18.27 50.43
CA GLU A 54 3.58 -19.05 50.18
C GLU A 54 3.10 -18.88 48.74
N GLU A 55 2.96 -19.99 48.03
CA GLU A 55 2.44 -20.03 46.66
C GLU A 55 0.91 -19.85 46.68
N GLN A 56 0.46 -18.60 46.83
CA GLN A 56 -0.93 -18.25 46.59
C GLN A 56 -1.23 -18.41 45.10
N ALA A 57 -1.86 -19.54 44.75
CA ALA A 57 -2.27 -19.86 43.40
C ALA A 57 -3.18 -18.76 42.83
N ALA A 58 -2.63 -17.97 41.90
CA ALA A 58 -3.39 -17.00 41.14
C ALA A 58 -4.38 -17.74 40.22
N THR A 59 -5.67 -17.71 40.59
CA THR A 59 -6.75 -18.21 39.75
C THR A 59 -6.77 -17.43 38.42
N PRO A 60 -6.62 -18.08 37.25
CA PRO A 60 -6.72 -17.39 35.98
C PRO A 60 -8.16 -16.88 35.79
N SER A 61 -8.31 -15.59 35.53
CA SER A 61 -9.60 -14.95 35.23
C SER A 61 -10.10 -15.41 33.86
N SER A 62 -10.84 -16.52 33.83
CA SER A 62 -11.29 -17.17 32.59
C SER A 62 -12.41 -16.40 31.89
N SER A 63 -12.06 -15.55 30.92
CA SER A 63 -12.99 -14.99 29.92
C SER A 63 -12.97 -15.75 28.58
N HIS A 64 -12.07 -16.74 28.41
CA HIS A 64 -11.96 -17.54 27.19
C HIS A 64 -13.22 -18.34 26.89
N ARG A 65 -14.04 -17.82 25.96
CA ARG A 65 -15.24 -18.50 25.45
C ARG A 65 -15.19 -18.63 23.93
N LYS A 66 -14.73 -19.79 23.44
CA LYS A 66 -15.53 -20.67 22.56
C LYS A 66 -14.77 -21.96 22.24
N VAL A 67 -15.55 -23.03 22.05
CA VAL A 67 -15.09 -24.33 21.55
C VAL A 67 -14.53 -24.11 20.14
N HIS A 68 -13.25 -24.42 19.93
CA HIS A 68 -12.66 -24.35 18.59
C HIS A 68 -13.08 -25.58 17.78
N SER A 69 -13.79 -25.36 16.68
CA SER A 69 -13.88 -26.33 15.58
C SER A 69 -12.49 -26.54 14.99
N SER A 70 -12.13 -27.80 14.72
CA SER A 70 -10.92 -28.12 13.96
C SER A 70 -11.23 -27.98 12.48
N HIS A 71 -10.75 -26.92 11.85
CA HIS A 71 -10.88 -26.70 10.42
C HIS A 71 -9.79 -27.45 9.64
N SER A 72 -10.09 -27.78 8.38
CA SER A 72 -9.23 -28.49 7.43
C SER A 72 -9.21 -27.73 6.11
N LEU A 73 -8.09 -27.06 5.81
CA LEU A 73 -7.81 -26.46 4.52
C LEU A 73 -7.26 -27.53 3.57
N GLU A 74 -7.97 -27.78 2.48
CA GLU A 74 -7.59 -28.72 1.45
C GLU A 74 -7.47 -28.01 0.10
N PHE A 75 -6.50 -28.42 -0.70
CA PHE A 75 -6.33 -27.94 -2.06
C PHE A 75 -5.96 -29.12 -2.97
N GLN A 76 -6.62 -29.19 -4.12
CA GLN A 76 -6.56 -30.34 -5.03
C GLN A 76 -6.33 -29.86 -6.47
N ASP A 77 -5.36 -30.48 -7.14
CA ASP A 77 -4.99 -30.24 -8.54
C ASP A 77 -4.81 -28.76 -8.92
N ILE A 78 -4.22 -27.96 -8.01
CA ILE A 78 -4.04 -26.53 -8.23
C ILE A 78 -3.14 -26.29 -9.44
N THR A 79 -3.71 -25.65 -10.45
CA THR A 79 -3.04 -25.25 -11.68
C THR A 79 -3.20 -23.76 -11.91
N PHE A 80 -2.15 -23.15 -12.46
CA PHE A 80 -2.07 -21.72 -12.71
C PHE A 80 -1.31 -21.49 -14.00
N SER A 81 -1.93 -20.79 -14.95
CA SER A 81 -1.32 -20.47 -16.24
C SER A 81 -1.48 -18.99 -16.57
N VAL A 82 -0.41 -18.35 -17.06
CA VAL A 82 -0.41 -16.93 -17.46
C VAL A 82 -0.29 -16.84 -18.98
N THR A 83 -1.20 -16.10 -19.60
CA THR A 83 -1.16 -15.79 -21.03
C THR A 83 -0.48 -14.45 -21.25
N ASN A 84 0.76 -14.46 -21.76
CA ASN A 84 1.47 -13.22 -22.10
C ASN A 84 1.07 -12.77 -23.51
N THR A 85 0.39 -11.61 -23.59
CA THR A 85 -0.04 -11.01 -24.85
C THR A 85 1.14 -10.38 -25.61
N LYS A 86 0.98 -10.10 -26.91
CA LYS A 86 2.01 -9.39 -27.70
C LYS A 86 2.40 -8.05 -27.10
N LEU A 87 1.44 -7.33 -26.52
CA LEU A 87 1.68 -6.03 -25.87
C LEU A 87 2.37 -6.20 -24.50
N GLY A 88 1.96 -7.20 -23.71
CA GLY A 88 2.64 -7.57 -22.46
C GLY A 88 4.11 -7.89 -22.70
N ALA A 89 4.39 -8.83 -23.61
CA ALA A 89 5.75 -9.24 -23.97
C ALA A 89 6.63 -8.08 -24.50
N LEU A 90 6.04 -7.08 -25.16
CA LEU A 90 6.74 -5.86 -25.59
C LEU A 90 7.11 -4.95 -24.40
N LEU A 91 6.21 -4.82 -23.42
CA LEU A 91 6.35 -3.89 -22.29
C LEU A 91 7.15 -4.45 -21.11
N THR A 92 6.99 -5.74 -20.80
CA THR A 92 7.64 -6.41 -19.65
C THR A 92 8.75 -7.37 -20.06
N GLY A 93 8.93 -7.61 -21.36
CA GLY A 93 9.70 -8.75 -21.86
C GLY A 93 8.95 -10.07 -21.73
N GLY A 94 9.51 -11.13 -22.35
CA GLY A 94 8.99 -12.50 -22.30
C GLY A 94 8.56 -13.05 -23.67
N GLN A 95 8.22 -14.34 -23.70
CA GLN A 95 7.67 -14.99 -24.89
C GLN A 95 6.14 -14.91 -24.89
N VAL A 96 5.57 -14.53 -26.05
CA VAL A 96 4.12 -14.52 -26.28
C VAL A 96 3.60 -15.96 -26.24
N GLY A 97 2.54 -16.19 -25.47
CA GLY A 97 1.94 -17.51 -25.29
C GLY A 97 1.42 -17.73 -23.86
N THR A 98 0.76 -18.87 -23.66
CA THR A 98 0.30 -19.31 -22.34
C THR A 98 1.37 -20.18 -21.70
N HIS A 99 1.86 -19.76 -20.53
CA HIS A 99 2.88 -20.46 -19.74
C HIS A 99 2.23 -20.95 -18.46
N GLN A 100 2.25 -22.26 -18.23
CA GLN A 100 1.81 -22.85 -16.98
C GLN A 100 2.91 -22.68 -15.91
N ILE A 101 2.54 -22.18 -14.73
CA ILE A 101 3.44 -21.92 -13.60
C ILE A 101 3.20 -22.93 -12.47
N LEU A 102 1.97 -23.43 -12.27
CA LEU A 102 1.66 -24.47 -11.29
C LEU A 102 1.03 -25.68 -11.98
N HIS A 103 1.51 -26.87 -11.62
CA HIS A 103 1.22 -28.15 -12.28
C HIS A 103 0.62 -29.18 -11.30
N GLY A 104 -0.66 -29.01 -10.98
CA GLY A 104 -1.47 -30.01 -10.26
C GLY A 104 -1.09 -30.19 -8.80
N ILE A 105 -0.86 -29.09 -8.09
CA ILE A 105 -0.38 -29.12 -6.71
C ILE A 105 -1.54 -29.44 -5.77
N SER A 106 -1.37 -30.43 -4.89
CA SER A 106 -2.37 -30.86 -3.91
C SER A 106 -1.79 -30.95 -2.50
N GLY A 107 -2.61 -30.77 -1.47
CA GLY A 107 -2.18 -30.81 -0.07
C GLY A 107 -3.30 -30.47 0.92
N ARG A 108 -2.99 -30.63 2.22
CA ARG A 108 -3.95 -30.50 3.33
C ARG A 108 -3.29 -29.97 4.62
N VAL A 109 -3.89 -28.97 5.26
CA VAL A 109 -3.43 -28.43 6.56
C VAL A 109 -4.63 -28.31 7.49
N ILE A 110 -4.48 -28.72 8.75
CA ILE A 110 -5.53 -28.64 9.78
C ILE A 110 -5.19 -27.58 10.83
N SER A 111 -6.20 -27.13 11.57
CA SER A 111 -6.05 -26.15 12.66
C SER A 111 -4.96 -26.55 13.67
N GLY A 112 -4.24 -25.56 14.18
CA GLY A 112 -3.12 -25.75 15.10
C GLY A 112 -1.77 -26.05 14.43
N MET A 113 -1.75 -26.31 13.11
CA MET A 113 -0.53 -26.60 12.34
C MET A 113 -0.01 -25.41 11.52
N ALA A 114 1.32 -25.32 11.42
CA ALA A 114 2.00 -24.46 10.47
C ALA A 114 2.60 -25.27 9.30
N MET A 115 2.21 -24.93 8.07
CA MET A 115 2.81 -25.42 6.82
C MET A 115 3.80 -24.42 6.24
N ALA A 116 5.01 -24.89 5.95
CA ALA A 116 5.98 -24.17 5.12
C ALA A 116 5.85 -24.57 3.64
N ILE A 117 5.79 -23.57 2.76
CA ILE A 117 5.93 -23.68 1.31
C ILE A 117 7.36 -23.26 0.96
N MET A 118 8.20 -24.24 0.65
CA MET A 118 9.60 -24.05 0.28
C MET A 118 9.84 -24.39 -1.19
N GLY A 119 10.98 -23.96 -1.72
CA GLY A 119 11.39 -24.23 -3.10
C GLY A 119 12.34 -23.15 -3.62
N PRO A 120 13.05 -23.39 -4.74
CA PRO A 120 13.95 -22.41 -5.36
C PRO A 120 13.24 -21.10 -5.76
N SER A 121 14.02 -20.10 -6.13
CA SER A 121 13.52 -18.90 -6.81
C SER A 121 12.81 -19.30 -8.10
N GLY A 122 11.66 -18.69 -8.41
CA GLY A 122 10.84 -19.04 -9.57
C GLY A 122 10.03 -20.34 -9.45
N ALA A 123 10.16 -21.13 -8.38
CA ALA A 123 9.43 -22.41 -8.24
C ALA A 123 7.91 -22.29 -8.01
N GLY A 124 7.34 -21.09 -8.00
CA GLY A 124 5.89 -20.84 -7.85
C GLY A 124 5.39 -20.62 -6.42
N LYS A 125 6.27 -20.45 -5.41
CA LYS A 125 5.89 -20.30 -3.97
C LYS A 125 4.81 -19.23 -3.74
N THR A 126 5.10 -17.97 -4.06
CA THR A 126 4.18 -16.83 -3.90
C THR A 126 2.94 -17.01 -4.77
N THR A 127 3.10 -17.47 -6.01
CA THR A 127 1.99 -17.77 -6.93
C THR A 127 1.00 -18.78 -6.33
N LEU A 128 1.49 -19.86 -5.71
CA LEU A 128 0.65 -20.83 -5.01
C LEU A 128 -0.02 -20.19 -3.80
N LEU A 129 0.74 -19.47 -2.96
CA LEU A 129 0.19 -18.84 -1.76
C LEU A 129 -0.90 -17.81 -2.09
N GLU A 130 -0.72 -16.97 -3.11
CA GLU A 130 -1.72 -16.03 -3.62
C GLU A 130 -2.94 -16.75 -4.22
N THR A 131 -2.74 -17.90 -4.87
CA THR A 131 -3.83 -18.74 -5.42
C THR A 131 -4.66 -19.37 -4.31
N LEU A 132 -4.02 -19.97 -3.30
CA LEU A 132 -4.68 -20.52 -2.11
C LEU A 132 -5.43 -19.43 -1.32
N ALA A 133 -4.83 -18.24 -1.19
CA ALA A 133 -5.46 -17.08 -0.56
C ALA A 133 -6.46 -16.33 -1.47
N ARG A 134 -6.72 -16.82 -2.70
CA ARG A 134 -7.62 -16.22 -3.69
C ARG A 134 -7.42 -14.70 -3.84
N GLN A 135 -6.18 -14.26 -3.98
CA GLN A 135 -5.86 -12.84 -4.10
C GLN A 135 -6.44 -12.21 -5.39
N PRO A 136 -6.86 -10.93 -5.36
CA PRO A 136 -7.41 -10.25 -6.54
C PRO A 136 -6.47 -10.22 -7.74
N SER A 137 -5.16 -10.10 -7.49
CA SER A 137 -4.09 -10.18 -8.50
C SER A 137 -4.14 -11.46 -9.34
N VAL A 138 -4.66 -12.53 -8.74
CA VAL A 138 -4.77 -13.87 -9.31
C VAL A 138 -6.17 -14.12 -9.87
N VAL A 139 -7.22 -13.91 -9.07
CA VAL A 139 -8.61 -14.33 -9.41
C VAL A 139 -9.27 -13.43 -10.46
N ASN A 140 -8.89 -12.15 -10.54
CA ASN A 140 -9.60 -11.15 -11.35
C ASN A 140 -8.82 -10.75 -12.62
N ASN A 141 -7.72 -11.43 -12.91
CA ASN A 141 -6.87 -11.16 -14.06
C ASN A 141 -7.26 -12.04 -15.24
N GLU A 142 -7.86 -11.46 -16.27
CA GLU A 142 -8.32 -12.15 -17.49
C GLU A 142 -7.20 -12.94 -18.22
N ASN A 143 -5.93 -12.63 -17.96
CA ASN A 143 -4.79 -13.36 -18.52
C ASN A 143 -4.38 -14.60 -17.72
N ILE A 144 -5.00 -14.85 -16.55
CA ILE A 144 -4.70 -15.98 -15.67
C ILE A 144 -5.80 -17.03 -15.78
N ALA A 145 -5.42 -18.26 -16.10
CA ALA A 145 -6.29 -19.43 -16.01
C ALA A 145 -5.95 -20.21 -14.74
N LEU A 146 -6.96 -20.44 -13.91
CA LEU A 146 -6.90 -21.23 -12.67
C LEU A 146 -7.62 -22.55 -12.86
N GLY A 147 -7.07 -23.63 -12.29
CA GLY A 147 -7.73 -24.92 -12.17
C GLY A 147 -7.45 -25.58 -10.83
N GLY A 148 -8.11 -26.70 -10.58
CA GLY A 148 -8.18 -27.33 -9.26
C GLY A 148 -9.24 -26.71 -8.35
N SER A 149 -9.24 -27.08 -7.07
CA SER A 149 -10.15 -26.56 -6.05
C SER A 149 -9.43 -26.29 -4.73
N VAL A 150 -9.94 -25.29 -3.99
CA VAL A 150 -9.53 -25.00 -2.61
C VAL A 150 -10.77 -25.08 -1.75
N THR A 151 -10.76 -25.94 -0.74
CA THR A 151 -11.88 -26.19 0.16
C THR A 151 -11.48 -26.02 1.62
N ILE A 152 -12.47 -25.67 2.45
CA ILE A 152 -12.37 -25.66 3.91
C ILE A 152 -13.49 -26.57 4.39
N ASP A 153 -13.12 -27.64 5.11
CA ASP A 153 -14.05 -28.67 5.62
C ASP A 153 -14.96 -29.28 4.52
N GLY A 154 -14.46 -29.32 3.28
CA GLY A 154 -15.17 -29.80 2.09
C GLY A 154 -15.95 -28.75 1.31
N GLU A 155 -16.19 -27.56 1.87
CA GLU A 155 -16.87 -26.45 1.17
C GLU A 155 -15.87 -25.59 0.39
N GLN A 156 -16.21 -25.09 -0.80
CA GLN A 156 -15.30 -24.25 -1.58
C GLN A 156 -14.99 -22.91 -0.90
N LEU A 157 -13.71 -22.52 -0.88
CA LEU A 157 -13.28 -21.22 -0.38
C LEU A 157 -13.84 -20.08 -1.24
N THR A 158 -14.89 -19.42 -0.74
CA THR A 158 -15.49 -18.23 -1.35
C THR A 158 -14.76 -16.95 -0.92
N ARG A 159 -14.95 -15.86 -1.68
CA ARG A 159 -14.37 -14.54 -1.34
C ARG A 159 -14.97 -13.95 -0.05
N SER A 160 -16.25 -14.21 0.21
CA SER A 160 -16.95 -13.83 1.44
C SER A 160 -16.42 -14.60 2.66
N TYR A 161 -16.17 -15.91 2.53
CA TYR A 161 -15.49 -16.68 3.57
C TYR A 161 -14.10 -16.10 3.84
N PHE A 162 -13.29 -15.90 2.79
CA PHE A 162 -11.94 -15.36 2.92
C PHE A 162 -11.91 -14.03 3.68
N ALA A 163 -12.71 -13.04 3.27
CA ALA A 163 -12.73 -11.72 3.90
C ALA A 163 -13.06 -11.78 5.41
N LYS A 164 -13.90 -12.73 5.82
CA LYS A 164 -14.33 -12.88 7.21
C LYS A 164 -13.37 -13.72 8.05
N HIS A 165 -12.95 -14.87 7.54
CA HIS A 165 -12.26 -15.94 8.30
C HIS A 165 -10.78 -16.11 7.94
N CYS A 166 -10.30 -15.54 6.83
CA CYS A 166 -8.90 -15.65 6.41
C CYS A 166 -8.18 -14.29 6.43
N ALA A 167 -6.85 -14.31 6.51
CA ALA A 167 -6.02 -13.12 6.32
C ALA A 167 -4.78 -13.44 5.48
N PHE A 168 -4.39 -12.51 4.62
CA PHE A 168 -3.12 -12.56 3.90
C PHE A 168 -2.20 -11.44 4.39
N VAL A 169 -0.96 -11.80 4.74
CA VAL A 169 0.09 -10.86 5.13
C VAL A 169 1.16 -10.88 4.04
N PRO A 170 1.32 -9.77 3.27
CA PRO A 170 2.32 -9.71 2.20
C PRO A 170 3.75 -9.62 2.74
N GLN A 171 4.72 -9.87 1.85
CA GLN A 171 6.15 -9.79 2.13
C GLN A 171 6.55 -8.47 2.81
N TYR A 172 6.05 -7.33 2.33
CA TYR A 172 6.29 -6.02 2.95
C TYR A 172 5.21 -5.67 3.97
N ASP A 173 5.62 -5.19 5.16
CA ASP A 173 4.68 -4.80 6.23
C ASP A 173 3.89 -3.54 5.85
N ALA A 174 2.70 -3.73 5.27
CA ALA A 174 1.79 -2.67 4.92
C ALA A 174 1.03 -2.17 6.17
N LEU A 175 1.64 -1.18 6.85
CA LEU A 175 1.19 -0.55 8.09
C LEU A 175 1.20 0.97 7.97
N TRP A 176 0.36 1.68 8.74
CA TRP A 176 0.26 3.14 8.67
C TRP A 176 1.44 3.82 9.40
N PRO A 177 2.37 4.49 8.69
CA PRO A 177 3.67 4.89 9.25
C PRO A 177 3.58 6.07 10.23
N ALA A 178 2.60 6.96 10.06
CA ALA A 178 2.39 8.14 10.92
C ALA A 178 1.73 7.80 12.27
N MET A 179 1.25 6.57 12.43
CA MET A 179 0.50 6.07 13.59
C MET A 179 1.39 5.22 14.50
N THR A 180 1.03 5.12 15.78
CA THR A 180 1.74 4.27 16.76
C THR A 180 1.37 2.79 16.61
N ALA A 181 2.11 1.91 17.29
CA ALA A 181 1.82 0.48 17.29
C ALA A 181 0.42 0.19 17.85
N VAL A 182 0.06 0.77 19.01
CA VAL A 182 -1.27 0.61 19.60
C VAL A 182 -2.36 1.19 18.70
N GLU A 183 -2.14 2.33 18.05
CA GLU A 183 -3.13 2.93 17.15
C GLU A 183 -3.37 2.09 15.88
N ASN A 184 -2.36 1.40 15.34
CA ASN A 184 -2.59 0.47 14.23
C ASN A 184 -3.52 -0.69 14.68
N LEU A 185 -3.31 -1.23 15.89
CA LEU A 185 -4.18 -2.26 16.47
C LEU A 185 -5.58 -1.72 16.80
N GLU A 186 -5.71 -0.51 17.33
CA GLU A 186 -7.02 0.13 17.60
C GLU A 186 -7.87 0.27 16.34
N TYR A 187 -7.29 0.76 15.24
CA TYR A 187 -8.04 0.91 13.99
C TYR A 187 -8.34 -0.44 13.34
N ALA A 188 -7.42 -1.41 13.42
CA ALA A 188 -7.69 -2.78 13.00
C ALA A 188 -8.85 -3.41 13.81
N ALA A 189 -8.82 -3.30 15.14
CA ALA A 189 -9.85 -3.79 16.04
C ALA A 189 -11.23 -3.15 15.75
N ARG A 190 -11.28 -1.84 15.49
CA ARG A 190 -12.53 -1.12 15.17
C ARG A 190 -13.08 -1.39 13.76
N LEU A 191 -12.26 -1.85 12.81
CA LEU A 191 -12.66 -2.15 11.43
C LEU A 191 -13.00 -3.64 11.25
N TYR A 192 -12.14 -4.54 11.75
CA TYR A 192 -12.30 -5.99 11.63
C TYR A 192 -13.12 -6.62 12.76
N GLY A 193 -13.01 -6.08 13.98
CA GLY A 193 -13.53 -6.70 15.20
C GLY A 193 -15.04 -6.56 15.36
N ASP A 194 -15.58 -7.33 16.31
CA ASP A 194 -17.01 -7.40 16.62
C ASP A 194 -17.26 -7.18 18.10
N PHE A 195 -16.67 -6.12 18.63
CA PHE A 195 -16.76 -5.80 20.05
C PHE A 195 -18.14 -5.26 20.44
N GLY A 196 -19.11 -5.15 19.52
CA GLY A 196 -20.47 -4.68 19.81
C GLY A 196 -20.58 -3.25 20.35
N GLY A 197 -19.50 -2.45 20.22
CA GLY A 197 -19.35 -1.14 20.87
C GLY A 197 -18.70 -1.17 22.26
N ASP A 198 -18.37 -2.36 22.77
CA ASP A 198 -17.66 -2.55 24.04
C ASP A 198 -16.18 -2.17 23.90
N VAL A 199 -15.86 -0.97 24.37
CA VAL A 199 -14.51 -0.41 24.35
C VAL A 199 -13.59 -1.10 25.36
N GLU A 200 -14.11 -1.64 26.45
CA GLU A 200 -13.30 -2.30 27.48
C GLU A 200 -12.80 -3.66 26.97
N ASN A 201 -13.69 -4.49 26.43
CA ASN A 201 -13.31 -5.77 25.80
C ASN A 201 -12.39 -5.57 24.58
N MET A 202 -12.60 -4.50 23.79
CA MET A 202 -11.69 -4.15 22.70
C MET A 202 -10.29 -3.78 23.20
N ASN A 203 -10.20 -2.96 24.25
CA ASN A 203 -8.91 -2.53 24.82
C ASN A 203 -8.18 -3.69 25.50
N ALA A 204 -8.90 -4.61 26.14
CA ALA A 204 -8.35 -5.86 26.68
C ALA A 204 -7.75 -6.70 25.55
N ALA A 205 -8.51 -7.00 24.49
CA ALA A 205 -8.02 -7.77 23.35
C ALA A 205 -6.80 -7.12 22.66
N ILE A 206 -6.73 -5.78 22.59
CA ILE A 206 -5.53 -5.07 22.11
C ILE A 206 -4.36 -5.31 23.07
N SER A 207 -4.55 -5.16 24.38
CA SER A 207 -3.51 -5.38 25.39
C SER A 207 -2.95 -6.80 25.34
N ASP A 208 -3.82 -7.81 25.30
CA ASP A 208 -3.45 -9.23 25.24
C ASP A 208 -2.60 -9.52 23.99
N ILE A 209 -3.03 -9.00 22.82
CA ILE A 209 -2.29 -9.13 21.56
C ILE A 209 -0.95 -8.36 21.62
N MET A 210 -0.88 -7.20 22.27
CA MET A 210 0.39 -6.47 22.45
C MET A 210 1.39 -7.22 23.34
N GLU A 211 0.90 -7.92 24.36
CA GLU A 211 1.72 -8.72 25.27
C GLU A 211 2.23 -10.00 24.60
N GLU A 212 1.34 -10.78 23.98
CA GLU A 212 1.68 -12.03 23.29
C GLU A 212 2.67 -11.81 22.13
N LEU A 213 2.56 -10.67 21.43
CA LEU A 213 3.48 -10.26 20.38
C LEU A 213 4.75 -9.57 20.90
N GLY A 214 4.92 -9.36 22.21
CA GLY A 214 6.07 -8.66 22.78
C GLY A 214 6.27 -7.26 22.19
N LEU A 215 5.18 -6.48 22.14
CA LEU A 215 5.11 -5.11 21.61
C LEU A 215 4.75 -4.06 22.68
N SER A 216 4.41 -4.46 23.91
CA SER A 216 4.00 -3.55 24.99
C SER A 216 5.01 -2.43 25.28
N SER A 217 6.32 -2.70 25.14
CA SER A 217 7.40 -1.72 25.33
C SER A 217 7.51 -0.67 24.21
N CYS A 218 6.89 -0.90 23.05
CA CYS A 218 6.89 0.01 21.92
C CYS A 218 5.48 0.47 21.50
N LYS A 219 4.47 0.34 22.38
CA LYS A 219 3.07 0.66 22.09
C LYS A 219 2.83 2.06 21.54
N ASP A 220 3.48 3.07 22.12
CA ASP A 220 3.34 4.49 21.76
C ASP A 220 4.35 4.93 20.68
N VAL A 221 5.17 4.01 20.17
CA VAL A 221 6.17 4.30 19.13
C VAL A 221 5.51 4.29 17.76
N LYS A 222 5.74 5.34 16.96
CA LYS A 222 5.30 5.40 15.55
C LYS A 222 5.91 4.26 14.75
N VAL A 223 5.13 3.66 13.85
CA VAL A 223 5.61 2.62 12.92
C VAL A 223 6.77 3.15 12.07
N GLY A 224 6.66 4.38 11.56
CA GLY A 224 7.70 5.06 10.80
C GLY A 224 7.87 4.54 9.37
N ASN A 225 8.50 5.37 8.54
CA ASN A 225 8.81 5.11 7.13
C ASN A 225 10.31 5.41 6.87
N VAL A 226 10.71 5.64 5.62
CA VAL A 226 12.11 5.94 5.26
C VAL A 226 12.58 7.29 5.86
N PHE A 227 11.67 8.25 6.05
CA PHE A 227 11.97 9.59 6.56
C PHE A 227 11.71 9.74 8.07
N LEU A 228 10.78 8.94 8.60
CA LEU A 228 10.37 8.93 10.01
C LEU A 228 10.89 7.67 10.69
N LYS A 229 11.91 7.82 11.55
CA LYS A 229 12.38 6.72 12.42
C LYS A 229 11.22 6.18 13.27
N GLY A 230 11.12 4.85 13.36
CA GLY A 230 10.07 4.16 14.09
C GLY A 230 10.49 2.77 14.54
N LEU A 231 9.55 1.82 14.51
CA LEU A 231 9.75 0.42 14.88
C LEU A 231 10.85 -0.28 14.06
N SER A 232 11.51 -1.27 14.65
CA SER A 232 12.43 -2.18 13.95
C SER A 232 11.69 -3.11 12.99
N GLY A 233 12.38 -3.71 12.00
CA GLY A 233 11.76 -4.64 11.05
C GLY A 233 11.02 -5.79 11.74
N GLY A 234 11.63 -6.43 12.74
CA GLY A 234 10.97 -7.48 13.53
C GLY A 234 9.74 -6.99 14.29
N GLN A 235 9.77 -5.76 14.84
CA GLN A 235 8.59 -5.17 15.50
C GLN A 235 7.46 -4.86 14.50
N LYS A 236 7.79 -4.36 13.29
CA LYS A 236 6.80 -4.15 12.22
C LYS A 236 6.16 -5.46 11.79
N ARG A 237 6.94 -6.53 11.62
CA ARG A 237 6.42 -7.86 11.26
C ARG A 237 5.47 -8.39 12.33
N ARG A 238 5.82 -8.29 13.63
CA ARG A 238 4.91 -8.68 14.73
C ARG A 238 3.63 -7.85 14.74
N LEU A 239 3.73 -6.53 14.57
CA LEU A 239 2.56 -5.65 14.50
C LEU A 239 1.66 -5.96 13.29
N SER A 240 2.24 -6.29 12.14
CA SER A 240 1.52 -6.69 10.92
C SER A 240 0.69 -7.96 11.12
N LEU A 241 1.19 -8.92 11.91
CA LEU A 241 0.42 -10.09 12.37
C LEU A 241 -0.69 -9.67 13.34
N GLY A 242 -0.38 -8.84 14.35
CA GLY A 242 -1.34 -8.38 15.36
C GLY A 242 -2.56 -7.67 14.78
N CYS A 243 -2.39 -6.85 13.75
CA CYS A 243 -3.50 -6.19 13.05
C CYS A 243 -4.52 -7.17 12.45
N GLU A 244 -4.11 -8.38 12.08
CA GLU A 244 -5.04 -9.40 11.56
C GLU A 244 -5.67 -10.21 12.71
N LEU A 245 -4.86 -10.55 13.73
CA LEU A 245 -5.26 -11.38 14.87
C LEU A 245 -6.20 -10.68 15.86
N VAL A 246 -6.06 -9.36 16.06
CA VAL A 246 -6.87 -8.57 17.03
C VAL A 246 -8.37 -8.62 16.75
N SER A 247 -8.77 -9.06 15.55
CA SER A 247 -10.17 -9.31 15.19
C SER A 247 -10.80 -10.52 15.91
N GLY A 248 -10.01 -11.46 16.43
CA GLY A 248 -10.47 -12.70 17.06
C GLY A 248 -11.27 -13.64 16.15
N ARG A 249 -11.30 -13.38 14.84
CA ARG A 249 -12.18 -14.02 13.85
C ARG A 249 -11.45 -14.83 12.77
N LYS A 250 -10.13 -14.66 12.66
CA LYS A 250 -9.34 -15.36 11.64
C LYS A 250 -9.10 -16.80 12.08
N GLU A 251 -9.28 -17.73 11.16
CA GLU A 251 -9.03 -19.18 11.30
C GLU A 251 -7.83 -19.60 10.45
N ILE A 252 -7.61 -18.92 9.31
CA ILE A 252 -6.53 -19.23 8.36
C ILE A 252 -5.67 -17.99 8.09
N LEU A 253 -4.36 -18.17 8.21
CA LEU A 253 -3.37 -17.11 8.03
C LEU A 253 -2.36 -17.49 6.94
N PHE A 254 -2.35 -16.70 5.86
CA PHE A 254 -1.40 -16.83 4.75
C PHE A 254 -0.29 -15.78 4.91
N LEU A 255 0.97 -16.22 4.97
CA LEU A 255 2.13 -15.35 5.22
C LEU A 255 3.14 -15.46 4.08
N ASP A 256 3.33 -14.38 3.30
CA ASP A 256 4.35 -14.38 2.25
C ASP A 256 5.70 -13.93 2.82
N GLU A 257 6.70 -14.83 2.79
CA GLU A 257 8.05 -14.66 3.31
C GLU A 257 8.16 -13.91 4.66
N PRO A 258 7.55 -14.42 5.75
CA PRO A 258 7.50 -13.73 7.04
C PRO A 258 8.88 -13.43 7.65
N THR A 259 9.93 -14.15 7.23
CA THR A 259 11.32 -13.99 7.70
C THR A 259 12.19 -13.10 6.79
N SER A 260 11.70 -12.65 5.63
CA SER A 260 12.50 -11.86 4.68
C SER A 260 12.85 -10.47 5.23
N GLY A 261 14.06 -9.99 4.94
CA GLY A 261 14.58 -8.71 5.43
C GLY A 261 14.92 -8.65 6.93
N LEU A 262 14.85 -9.78 7.65
CA LEU A 262 15.23 -9.88 9.06
C LEU A 262 16.61 -10.52 9.24
N ASP A 263 17.29 -10.20 10.35
CA ASP A 263 18.44 -10.97 10.80
C ASP A 263 18.02 -12.37 11.29
N ALA A 264 18.98 -13.30 11.37
CA ALA A 264 18.70 -14.70 11.70
C ALA A 264 18.05 -14.91 13.09
N ALA A 265 18.34 -14.05 14.07
CA ALA A 265 17.75 -14.14 15.40
C ALA A 265 16.30 -13.62 15.37
N SER A 266 16.06 -12.43 14.80
CA SER A 266 14.71 -11.89 14.59
C SER A 266 13.83 -12.84 13.78
N ALA A 267 14.35 -13.43 12.70
CA ALA A 267 13.65 -14.43 11.91
C ALA A 267 13.26 -15.66 12.74
N SER A 268 14.17 -16.18 13.58
CA SER A 268 13.86 -17.30 14.46
C SER A 268 12.77 -16.97 15.49
N GLU A 269 12.77 -15.77 16.07
CA GLU A 269 11.74 -15.35 17.04
C GLU A 269 10.38 -15.14 16.38
N ILE A 270 10.34 -14.57 15.16
CA ILE A 270 9.11 -14.48 14.36
C ILE A 270 8.53 -15.89 14.11
N MET A 271 9.36 -16.88 13.81
CA MET A 271 8.86 -18.22 13.52
C MET A 271 8.39 -19.00 14.76
N LYS A 272 9.08 -18.83 15.91
CA LYS A 272 8.58 -19.32 17.20
C LYS A 272 7.23 -18.72 17.55
N LEU A 273 7.07 -17.41 17.32
CA LEU A 273 5.82 -16.70 17.52
C LEU A 273 4.72 -17.22 16.59
N ILE A 274 4.98 -17.36 15.29
CA ILE A 274 4.04 -17.91 14.30
C ILE A 274 3.55 -19.31 14.71
N ARG A 275 4.45 -20.19 15.15
CA ARG A 275 4.07 -21.52 15.67
C ARG A 275 3.22 -21.42 16.93
N ARG A 276 3.54 -20.48 17.83
CA ARG A 276 2.80 -20.27 19.08
C ARG A 276 1.38 -19.76 18.83
N ILE A 277 1.20 -18.74 17.98
CA ILE A 277 -0.14 -18.22 17.63
C ILE A 277 -0.98 -19.26 16.90
N ALA A 278 -0.37 -20.12 16.07
CA ALA A 278 -1.08 -21.23 15.43
C ALA A 278 -1.73 -22.16 16.47
N LYS A 279 -0.98 -22.51 17.53
CA LYS A 279 -1.48 -23.37 18.61
C LYS A 279 -2.45 -22.65 19.56
N ILE A 280 -2.13 -21.44 20.03
CA ILE A 280 -2.95 -20.69 21.00
C ILE A 280 -4.32 -20.34 20.42
N PHE A 281 -4.38 -19.87 19.17
CA PHE A 281 -5.64 -19.45 18.54
C PHE A 281 -6.26 -20.55 17.65
N ASN A 282 -5.70 -21.77 17.65
CA ASN A 282 -6.08 -22.91 16.82
C ASN A 282 -6.19 -22.59 15.30
N LEU A 283 -5.19 -21.88 14.77
CA LEU A 283 -5.17 -21.40 13.39
C LEU A 283 -4.50 -22.41 12.44
N ILE A 284 -4.95 -22.39 11.18
CA ILE A 284 -4.18 -22.93 10.04
C ILE A 284 -3.20 -21.84 9.60
N VAL A 285 -1.90 -22.11 9.61
CA VAL A 285 -0.90 -21.18 9.05
C VAL A 285 -0.24 -21.75 7.82
N CYS A 286 -0.30 -21.02 6.72
CA CYS A 286 0.39 -21.32 5.46
C CYS A 286 1.41 -20.22 5.18
N CYS A 287 2.71 -20.56 5.12
CA CYS A 287 3.76 -19.56 4.94
C CYS A 287 4.74 -19.94 3.82
N SER A 288 5.07 -18.99 2.93
CA SER A 288 6.17 -19.17 1.97
C SER A 288 7.50 -18.81 2.65
N ILE A 289 8.55 -19.61 2.48
CA ILE A 289 9.85 -19.35 3.13
C ILE A 289 11.02 -19.62 2.19
N HIS A 290 11.98 -18.70 2.23
CA HIS A 290 13.26 -18.80 1.55
C HIS A 290 14.38 -19.15 2.56
N GLN A 291 15.05 -20.28 2.36
CA GLN A 291 16.23 -20.73 3.14
C GLN A 291 16.13 -20.53 4.67
N PRO A 292 15.23 -21.24 5.37
CA PRO A 292 15.18 -21.19 6.84
C PRO A 292 16.42 -21.82 7.46
N SER A 293 16.80 -21.35 8.66
CA SER A 293 17.78 -22.05 9.49
C SER A 293 17.24 -23.40 9.98
N SER A 294 18.12 -24.34 10.32
CA SER A 294 17.70 -25.69 10.78
C SER A 294 16.70 -25.65 11.95
N HIS A 295 16.83 -24.69 12.87
CA HIS A 295 15.90 -24.53 13.99
C HIS A 295 14.52 -24.04 13.55
N VAL A 296 14.46 -23.17 12.53
CA VAL A 296 13.20 -22.73 11.92
C VAL A 296 12.58 -23.86 11.10
N PHE A 297 13.38 -24.65 10.37
CA PHE A 297 12.89 -25.78 9.58
C PHE A 297 12.12 -26.81 10.43
N PHE A 298 12.64 -27.19 11.60
CA PHE A 298 11.96 -28.09 12.53
C PHE A 298 10.84 -27.43 13.36
N ALA A 299 10.53 -26.15 13.13
CA ALA A 299 9.38 -25.48 13.74
C ALA A 299 8.07 -25.71 12.96
N PHE A 300 8.13 -26.21 11.72
CA PHE A 300 6.95 -26.53 10.93
C PHE A 300 6.42 -27.92 11.23
N ASP A 301 5.10 -28.04 11.17
CA ASP A 301 4.41 -29.31 11.33
C ASP A 301 4.21 -29.97 9.94
N ARG A 302 4.02 -29.17 8.88
CA ARG A 302 3.95 -29.62 7.48
C ARG A 302 4.96 -28.91 6.56
N LEU A 303 5.44 -29.62 5.55
CA LEU A 303 6.29 -29.09 4.48
C LEU A 303 5.67 -29.40 3.11
N LEU A 304 5.56 -28.37 2.26
CA LEU A 304 5.33 -28.47 0.83
C LEU A 304 6.59 -27.95 0.12
N LEU A 305 7.30 -28.82 -0.59
CA LEU A 305 8.49 -28.48 -1.35
C LEU A 305 8.16 -28.40 -2.83
N LEU A 306 8.42 -27.25 -3.45
CA LEU A 306 8.14 -26.97 -4.86
C LEU A 306 9.40 -26.96 -5.70
N SER A 307 9.29 -27.46 -6.93
CA SER A 307 10.31 -27.33 -7.97
C SER A 307 9.65 -27.12 -9.33
N GLY A 308 10.04 -26.06 -10.05
CA GLY A 308 9.51 -25.77 -11.39
C GLY A 308 7.99 -25.88 -11.50
N GLY A 309 7.24 -25.34 -10.51
CA GLY A 309 5.78 -25.40 -10.49
C GLY A 309 5.13 -26.73 -10.09
N HIS A 310 5.93 -27.75 -9.79
CA HIS A 310 5.49 -29.07 -9.35
C HIS A 310 5.75 -29.27 -7.86
N SER A 311 4.96 -30.15 -7.22
CA SER A 311 5.29 -30.67 -5.89
C SER A 311 6.42 -31.70 -6.00
N ALA A 312 7.48 -31.53 -5.21
CA ALA A 312 8.57 -32.47 -5.03
C ALA A 312 8.50 -33.22 -3.68
N PHE A 313 7.76 -32.68 -2.70
CA PHE A 313 7.40 -33.36 -1.45
C PHE A 313 6.21 -32.66 -0.80
N PHE A 314 5.30 -33.43 -0.20
CA PHE A 314 4.27 -32.92 0.70
C PHE A 314 4.05 -33.89 1.87
N GLY A 315 4.24 -33.42 3.12
CA GLY A 315 4.12 -34.30 4.29
C GLY A 315 4.48 -33.59 5.60
N GLN A 316 4.82 -34.36 6.64
CA GLN A 316 5.42 -33.77 7.86
C GLN A 316 6.82 -33.23 7.53
N ALA A 317 7.21 -32.11 8.17
CA ALA A 317 8.55 -31.57 7.98
C ALA A 317 9.65 -32.54 8.47
N ALA A 318 9.38 -33.30 9.54
CA ALA A 318 10.30 -34.32 10.08
C ALA A 318 10.55 -35.48 9.10
N ASP A 319 9.51 -35.97 8.43
CA ASP A 319 9.57 -37.14 7.54
C ASP A 319 10.31 -36.84 6.22
N SER A 320 10.45 -35.55 5.86
CA SER A 320 11.04 -35.11 4.59
C SER A 320 12.43 -35.71 4.34
N LEU A 321 13.35 -35.64 5.31
CA LEU A 321 14.71 -36.17 5.15
C LEU A 321 14.71 -37.70 4.94
N ALA A 322 13.82 -38.43 5.62
CA ALA A 322 13.69 -39.87 5.46
C ALA A 322 13.19 -40.22 4.04
N TYR A 323 12.21 -39.48 3.51
CA TYR A 323 11.76 -39.63 2.13
C TYR A 323 12.89 -39.38 1.12
N PHE A 324 13.66 -38.29 1.27
CA PHE A 324 14.76 -38.02 0.35
C PHE A 324 15.87 -39.09 0.41
N GLU A 325 16.12 -39.71 1.58
CA GLU A 325 17.02 -40.86 1.67
C GLU A 325 16.51 -42.10 0.92
N THR A 326 15.18 -42.38 0.87
CA THR A 326 14.66 -43.55 0.13
C THR A 326 14.79 -43.41 -1.38
N ILE A 327 14.69 -42.20 -1.91
CA ILE A 327 14.96 -41.90 -3.34
C ILE A 327 16.45 -41.69 -3.65
N GLY A 328 17.35 -42.01 -2.72
CA GLY A 328 18.80 -42.04 -2.93
C GLY A 328 19.55 -40.73 -2.64
N HIS A 329 18.87 -39.70 -2.16
CA HIS A 329 19.48 -38.41 -1.80
C HIS A 329 19.79 -38.37 -0.30
N LYS A 330 21.06 -38.52 0.07
CA LYS A 330 21.51 -38.52 1.47
C LYS A 330 22.10 -37.18 1.91
N MET A 331 21.58 -36.64 3.02
CA MET A 331 22.08 -35.39 3.60
C MET A 331 23.43 -35.58 4.31
N SER A 332 24.35 -34.62 4.15
CA SER A 332 25.56 -34.53 4.97
C SER A 332 25.25 -34.05 6.39
N ARG A 333 25.89 -34.63 7.41
CA ARG A 333 25.65 -34.31 8.84
C ARG A 333 25.91 -32.85 9.22
N THR A 334 26.70 -32.11 8.43
CA THR A 334 27.03 -30.70 8.68
C THR A 334 26.16 -29.72 7.89
N MET A 335 25.23 -30.22 7.08
CA MET A 335 24.38 -29.40 6.22
C MET A 335 23.06 -29.06 6.91
N ASN A 336 22.53 -27.87 6.63
CA ASN A 336 21.18 -27.50 7.03
C ASN A 336 20.16 -28.32 6.21
N PRO A 337 19.17 -28.99 6.83
CA PRO A 337 18.10 -29.70 6.13
C PRO A 337 17.43 -28.89 5.02
N ALA A 338 17.18 -27.61 5.27
CA ALA A 338 16.51 -26.76 4.30
C ALA A 338 17.36 -26.47 3.07
N ASP A 339 18.67 -26.24 3.26
CA ASP A 339 19.61 -26.01 2.16
C ASP A 339 19.83 -27.28 1.34
N PHE A 340 19.89 -28.45 2.00
CA PHE A 340 19.96 -29.76 1.34
C PHE A 340 18.74 -30.00 0.44
N LEU A 341 17.53 -29.84 0.98
CA LEU A 341 16.30 -30.03 0.21
C LEU A 341 16.24 -29.06 -0.98
N LEU A 342 16.61 -27.79 -0.77
CA LEU A 342 16.64 -26.78 -1.83
C LEU A 342 17.70 -27.07 -2.90
N GLU A 343 18.87 -27.60 -2.56
CA GLU A 343 19.89 -28.00 -3.55
C GLU A 343 19.40 -29.16 -4.43
N VAL A 344 18.81 -30.21 -3.81
CA VAL A 344 18.28 -31.38 -4.53
C VAL A 344 17.19 -30.99 -5.54
N VAL A 345 16.34 -30.01 -5.22
CA VAL A 345 15.24 -29.60 -6.10
C VAL A 345 15.54 -28.41 -7.02
N ASN A 346 16.78 -27.91 -7.09
CA ASN A 346 17.13 -26.72 -7.87
C ASN A 346 17.76 -27.05 -9.25
N SER A 347 17.04 -26.72 -10.31
CA SER A 347 17.45 -26.90 -11.72
C SER A 347 18.60 -26.01 -12.20
N ASP A 348 19.00 -25.00 -11.42
CA ASP A 348 20.10 -24.10 -11.78
C ASP A 348 21.48 -24.66 -11.39
N PHE A 349 21.52 -25.58 -10.42
CA PHE A 349 22.75 -26.19 -9.88
C PHE A 349 22.79 -27.71 -10.06
N THR A 350 21.63 -28.38 -10.07
CA THR A 350 21.50 -29.81 -10.35
C THR A 350 21.06 -30.03 -11.80
N ASP A 351 21.48 -31.14 -12.43
CA ASP A 351 21.04 -31.47 -13.78
C ASP A 351 19.51 -31.63 -13.84
N LYS A 352 18.90 -31.13 -14.92
CA LYS A 352 17.45 -31.08 -15.10
C LYS A 352 16.82 -32.47 -15.10
N ALA A 353 17.54 -33.48 -15.59
CA ALA A 353 17.10 -34.87 -15.52
C ALA A 353 17.01 -35.39 -14.07
N GLY A 354 17.93 -34.98 -13.19
CA GLY A 354 17.90 -35.35 -11.77
C GLY A 354 16.71 -34.71 -11.03
N VAL A 355 16.48 -33.41 -11.25
CA VAL A 355 15.32 -32.71 -10.66
C VAL A 355 13.99 -33.30 -11.16
N GLN A 356 13.91 -33.66 -12.44
CA GLN A 356 12.74 -34.33 -13.01
C GLN A 356 12.50 -35.71 -12.37
N ALA A 357 13.56 -36.49 -12.12
CA ALA A 357 13.44 -37.79 -11.44
C ALA A 357 12.89 -37.66 -10.01
N VAL A 358 13.28 -36.62 -9.26
CA VAL A 358 12.70 -36.30 -7.94
C VAL A 358 11.20 -35.98 -8.05
N ILE A 359 10.82 -35.12 -9.00
CA ILE A 359 9.42 -34.75 -9.23
C ILE A 359 8.57 -35.99 -9.59
N ASP A 360 9.07 -36.86 -10.46
CA ASP A 360 8.32 -38.04 -10.91
C ASP A 360 8.27 -39.13 -9.83
N ALA A 361 9.34 -39.30 -9.04
CA ALA A 361 9.32 -40.15 -7.85
C ALA A 361 8.26 -39.69 -6.82
N TRP A 362 8.11 -38.37 -6.62
CA TRP A 362 7.04 -37.84 -5.78
C TRP A 362 5.65 -38.07 -6.40
N LYS A 363 5.46 -37.88 -7.70
CA LYS A 363 4.17 -38.16 -8.37
C LYS A 363 3.70 -39.61 -8.23
N HIS A 364 4.63 -40.57 -8.18
CA HIS A 364 4.30 -41.97 -7.90
C HIS A 364 3.91 -42.14 -6.42
N HIS A 365 4.78 -41.74 -5.49
CA HIS A 365 4.55 -41.86 -4.05
C HIS A 365 3.31 -41.09 -3.54
N ALA A 366 2.96 -39.98 -4.18
CA ALA A 366 1.79 -39.16 -3.83
C ALA A 366 0.46 -39.86 -4.12
N LYS A 367 0.41 -40.81 -5.05
CA LYS A 367 -0.79 -41.64 -5.27
C LYS A 367 -0.99 -42.59 -4.10
N ASP A 368 0.06 -43.30 -3.69
CA ASP A 368 0.05 -44.19 -2.53
C ASP A 368 -0.31 -43.42 -1.24
N TYR A 369 0.16 -42.17 -1.11
CA TYR A 369 -0.16 -41.27 0.00
C TYR A 369 -1.61 -40.75 -0.03
N ALA A 370 -2.22 -40.61 -1.21
CA ALA A 370 -3.61 -40.19 -1.38
C ALA A 370 -4.62 -41.35 -1.25
N GLU A 371 -4.20 -42.58 -1.57
CA GLU A 371 -5.01 -43.80 -1.45
C GLU A 371 -4.95 -44.40 -0.03
N ALA A 372 -3.97 -44.01 0.79
CA ALA A 372 -3.95 -44.33 2.21
C ALA A 372 -5.21 -43.76 2.91
N PRO A 373 -6.03 -44.58 3.59
CA PRO A 373 -7.27 -44.10 4.18
C PRO A 373 -6.99 -43.07 5.28
N ALA A 374 -7.71 -41.95 5.24
CA ALA A 374 -7.57 -40.80 6.16
C ALA A 374 -7.87 -41.10 7.65
N LYS A 375 -7.95 -42.37 8.06
CA LYS A 375 -8.23 -42.85 9.40
C LYS A 375 -7.02 -42.83 10.34
N SER A 376 -5.79 -42.77 9.83
CA SER A 376 -4.57 -42.84 10.67
C SER A 376 -4.14 -41.51 11.31
N PHE A 377 -4.91 -40.42 11.17
CA PHE A 377 -4.50 -39.07 11.58
C PHE A 377 -5.44 -38.37 12.57
N VAL A 378 -6.47 -39.07 13.07
CA VAL A 378 -7.44 -38.54 14.05
C VAL A 378 -7.38 -39.31 15.38
N ASP A 379 -7.07 -40.60 15.33
CA ASP A 379 -7.28 -41.53 16.46
C ASP A 379 -6.20 -41.52 17.56
N GLU A 380 -5.06 -40.81 17.39
CA GLU A 380 -3.98 -40.79 18.40
C GLU A 380 -3.98 -39.59 19.37
N GLU A 381 -4.75 -38.53 19.13
CA GLU A 381 -4.93 -37.43 20.11
C GLU A 381 -6.39 -37.09 20.45
N GLN A 382 -7.40 -37.62 19.74
CA GLN A 382 -8.81 -37.31 20.02
C GLN A 382 -9.48 -38.26 21.02
N GLY A 383 -9.08 -38.13 22.28
CA GLY A 383 -9.85 -38.62 23.43
C GLY A 383 -11.17 -37.86 23.63
N GLY A 384 -12.14 -38.02 22.72
CA GLY A 384 -13.51 -37.53 22.87
C GLY A 384 -13.95 -36.44 21.88
N ALA A 385 -14.09 -36.78 20.60
CA ALA A 385 -14.79 -35.94 19.63
C ALA A 385 -16.32 -36.18 19.69
N ILE A 386 -17.08 -35.11 19.94
CA ILE A 386 -18.55 -35.12 19.83
C ILE A 386 -18.93 -34.88 18.36
N GLU A 387 -19.84 -35.68 17.83
CA GLU A 387 -20.37 -35.54 16.47
C GLU A 387 -21.17 -34.22 16.33
N VAL A 388 -20.58 -33.21 15.71
CA VAL A 388 -21.23 -31.91 15.44
C VAL A 388 -21.87 -31.94 14.05
N LYS A 389 -23.21 -31.85 14.01
CA LYS A 389 -23.94 -31.67 12.74
C LYS A 389 -23.61 -30.31 12.11
N PRO A 390 -23.42 -30.22 10.79
CA PRO A 390 -23.18 -28.94 10.12
C PRO A 390 -24.38 -28.01 10.28
N VAL A 391 -24.12 -26.80 10.76
CA VAL A 391 -25.11 -25.71 10.78
C VAL A 391 -25.17 -25.12 9.37
N PRO A 392 -26.36 -24.91 8.77
CA PRO A 392 -26.46 -24.29 7.46
C PRO A 392 -25.78 -22.92 7.42
N GLY A 393 -24.82 -22.75 6.50
CA GLY A 393 -24.15 -21.47 6.30
C GLY A 393 -25.15 -20.37 5.92
N PRO A 394 -24.98 -19.13 6.42
CA PRO A 394 -25.92 -18.05 6.12
C PRO A 394 -25.85 -17.66 4.64
N THR A 395 -26.96 -17.85 3.94
CA THR A 395 -27.18 -17.39 2.56
C THR A 395 -27.34 -15.87 2.52
N GLY A 396 -26.22 -15.14 2.48
CA GLY A 396 -26.20 -13.68 2.37
C GLY A 396 -24.87 -13.13 1.85
N ASP A 397 -24.90 -12.50 0.66
CA ASP A 397 -23.73 -11.97 -0.06
C ASP A 397 -23.09 -10.70 0.57
N SER A 398 -23.32 -10.42 1.85
CA SER A 398 -22.74 -9.25 2.54
C SER A 398 -21.29 -9.52 2.97
N VAL A 399 -20.34 -9.23 2.06
CA VAL A 399 -18.88 -9.44 2.19
C VAL A 399 -18.19 -8.67 3.34
N VAL A 400 -18.92 -7.90 4.17
CA VAL A 400 -18.32 -6.90 5.09
C VAL A 400 -18.67 -7.16 6.56
N SER A 401 -17.74 -6.81 7.46
CA SER A 401 -17.85 -7.00 8.90
C SER A 401 -19.14 -6.38 9.49
N GLN A 402 -19.86 -7.17 10.31
CA GLN A 402 -21.13 -6.76 10.93
C GLN A 402 -20.98 -5.73 12.07
N GLY A 403 -19.75 -5.41 12.51
CA GLY A 403 -19.50 -4.64 13.73
C GLY A 403 -19.75 -3.13 13.63
N SER A 404 -19.98 -2.57 12.44
CA SER A 404 -20.23 -1.13 12.26
C SER A 404 -20.97 -0.81 10.96
N SER A 405 -21.75 0.28 10.97
CA SER A 405 -22.44 0.77 9.77
C SER A 405 -21.45 1.33 8.74
N PRO A 406 -21.77 1.32 7.43
CA PRO A 406 -20.87 1.86 6.39
C PRO A 406 -20.50 3.34 6.62
N MET A 407 -21.44 4.14 7.15
CA MET A 407 -21.18 5.52 7.54
C MET A 407 -20.21 5.61 8.72
N GLY A 408 -20.35 4.74 9.72
CA GLY A 408 -19.42 4.65 10.86
C GLY A 408 -18.00 4.29 10.42
N ARG A 409 -17.85 3.35 9.49
CA ARG A 409 -16.54 3.01 8.89
C ARG A 409 -15.95 4.17 8.10
N THR A 410 -16.75 4.85 7.28
CA THR A 410 -16.32 6.06 6.56
C THR A 410 -15.84 7.15 7.52
N MET A 411 -16.57 7.44 8.61
CA MET A 411 -16.15 8.41 9.63
C MET A 411 -14.87 7.99 10.37
N LEU A 412 -14.72 6.69 10.68
CA LEU A 412 -13.50 6.15 11.29
C LEU A 412 -12.30 6.29 10.35
N LEU A 413 -12.44 5.96 9.06
CA LEU A 413 -11.41 6.15 8.05
C LEU A 413 -11.05 7.64 7.87
N MET A 414 -12.04 8.55 7.93
CA MET A 414 -11.82 10.00 7.89
C MET A 414 -11.02 10.48 9.11
N SER A 415 -11.33 9.97 10.31
CA SER A 415 -10.56 10.22 11.54
C SER A 415 -9.12 9.70 11.43
N ARG A 416 -8.93 8.50 10.86
CA ARG A 416 -7.59 7.93 10.59
C ARG A 416 -6.79 8.83 9.65
N ALA A 417 -7.38 9.23 8.53
CA ALA A 417 -6.74 10.10 7.53
C ALA A 417 -6.34 11.45 8.15
N PHE A 418 -7.24 12.11 8.90
CA PHE A 418 -6.93 13.35 9.61
C PHE A 418 -5.75 13.19 10.60
N LYS A 419 -5.75 12.08 11.36
CA LYS A 419 -4.68 11.75 12.32
C LYS A 419 -3.35 11.48 11.63
N CYS A 420 -3.34 10.83 10.46
CA CYS A 420 -2.15 10.68 9.63
C CYS A 420 -1.66 12.04 9.09
N TYR A 421 -2.53 12.83 8.48
CA TYR A 421 -2.18 14.13 7.87
C TYR A 421 -1.63 15.14 8.89
N SER A 422 -2.17 15.16 10.10
CA SER A 422 -1.66 16.01 11.20
C SER A 422 -0.32 15.54 11.77
N ARG A 423 0.09 14.29 11.53
CA ARG A 423 1.30 13.66 12.10
C ARG A 423 2.39 13.33 11.09
N ASP A 424 2.13 13.53 9.80
CA ASP A 424 3.12 13.59 8.72
C ASP A 424 3.25 15.05 8.21
N PRO A 425 3.92 15.93 8.98
CA PRO A 425 4.12 17.31 8.56
C PRO A 425 5.02 17.40 7.32
N ALA A 426 5.86 16.41 7.02
CA ALA A 426 6.80 16.51 5.91
C ALA A 426 6.07 16.64 4.55
N LEU A 427 4.96 15.93 4.36
CA LEU A 427 4.15 16.04 3.15
C LEU A 427 3.20 17.26 3.18
N TYR A 428 2.54 17.54 4.31
CA TYR A 428 1.49 18.56 4.38
C TYR A 428 1.99 19.97 4.73
N LEU A 429 2.92 20.12 5.69
CA LEU A 429 3.51 21.43 6.02
C LEU A 429 4.33 21.96 4.85
N LEU A 430 5.11 21.11 4.18
CA LEU A 430 5.84 21.48 2.98
C LEU A 430 4.89 21.93 1.86
N ARG A 431 3.75 21.24 1.67
CA ARG A 431 2.71 21.65 0.72
C ARG A 431 2.17 23.05 1.05
N PHE A 432 1.76 23.33 2.29
CA PHE A 432 1.30 24.67 2.67
C PHE A 432 2.39 25.75 2.54
N ALA A 433 3.65 25.42 2.88
CA ALA A 433 4.78 26.34 2.73
C ALA A 433 5.08 26.66 1.26
N MET A 434 5.04 25.66 0.36
CA MET A 434 5.19 25.85 -1.08
C MET A 434 4.05 26.69 -1.68
N TYR A 435 2.81 26.48 -1.22
CA TYR A 435 1.68 27.31 -1.63
C TYR A 435 1.84 28.76 -1.15
N GLY A 436 2.24 28.97 0.10
CA GLY A 436 2.49 30.31 0.65
C GLY A 436 3.63 31.03 -0.06
N PHE A 437 4.76 30.36 -0.28
CA PHE A 437 5.89 30.90 -1.03
C PHE A 437 5.50 31.30 -2.46
N MET A 438 4.81 30.42 -3.19
CA MET A 438 4.35 30.73 -4.55
C MET A 438 3.31 31.86 -4.58
N SER A 439 2.46 31.98 -3.56
CA SER A 439 1.49 33.08 -3.45
C SER A 439 2.18 34.42 -3.25
N VAL A 440 3.15 34.48 -2.33
CA VAL A 440 3.96 35.70 -2.10
C VAL A 440 4.80 36.03 -3.33
N PHE A 441 5.44 35.04 -3.96
CA PHE A 441 6.20 35.23 -5.19
C PHE A 441 5.35 35.86 -6.30
N LEU A 442 4.21 35.24 -6.64
CA LEU A 442 3.34 35.73 -7.70
C LEU A 442 2.66 37.07 -7.32
N GLY A 443 2.34 37.30 -6.04
CA GLY A 443 1.86 38.60 -5.56
C GLY A 443 2.89 39.71 -5.75
N VAL A 444 4.14 39.49 -5.30
CA VAL A 444 5.23 40.46 -5.43
C VAL A 444 5.58 40.74 -6.89
N THR A 445 5.54 39.74 -7.78
CA THR A 445 5.74 39.95 -9.23
C THR A 445 4.73 40.92 -9.85
N TYR A 446 3.52 40.99 -9.30
CA TYR A 446 2.42 41.84 -9.80
C TYR A 446 2.10 43.01 -8.84
N ILE A 447 3.07 43.47 -8.04
CA ILE A 447 2.83 44.50 -7.00
C ILE A 447 2.55 45.92 -7.56
N ASP A 448 3.19 46.27 -8.69
CA ASP A 448 3.02 47.59 -9.33
C ASP A 448 1.81 47.64 -10.28
N VAL A 449 1.10 46.51 -10.45
CA VAL A 449 -0.02 46.36 -11.38
C VAL A 449 -1.28 46.98 -10.77
N SER A 450 -1.86 47.95 -11.46
CA SER A 450 -2.96 48.77 -10.95
C SER A 450 -4.30 48.46 -11.65
N ARG A 451 -5.32 49.27 -11.36
CA ARG A 451 -6.62 49.21 -12.06
C ARG A 451 -6.67 50.09 -13.32
N ASP A 452 -5.54 50.60 -13.81
CA ASP A 452 -5.46 51.34 -15.07
C ASP A 452 -5.73 50.41 -16.28
N ASN A 453 -6.23 50.98 -17.39
CA ASN A 453 -6.54 50.24 -18.62
C ASN A 453 -5.32 49.53 -19.23
N GLN A 454 -4.11 50.09 -19.08
CA GLN A 454 -2.88 49.50 -19.62
C GLN A 454 -2.52 48.17 -18.92
N ASP A 455 -2.91 48.01 -17.65
CA ASP A 455 -2.55 46.90 -16.76
C ASP A 455 -3.53 45.71 -16.87
N VAL A 456 -4.54 45.78 -17.75
CA VAL A 456 -5.59 44.76 -17.90
C VAL A 456 -5.00 43.41 -18.31
N SER A 457 -4.08 43.40 -19.28
CA SER A 457 -3.40 42.16 -19.72
C SER A 457 -2.65 41.50 -18.57
N ASP A 458 -1.93 42.27 -17.76
CA ASP A 458 -1.18 41.73 -16.62
C ASP A 458 -2.10 41.14 -15.56
N ARG A 459 -3.25 41.77 -15.29
CA ARG A 459 -4.27 41.22 -14.38
C ARG A 459 -4.88 39.91 -14.90
N LEU A 460 -5.13 39.79 -16.20
CA LEU A 460 -5.59 38.55 -16.83
C LEU A 460 -4.53 37.44 -16.71
N PHE A 461 -3.26 37.75 -17.07
CA PHE A 461 -2.15 36.80 -16.93
C PHE A 461 -1.88 36.41 -15.46
N CYS A 462 -2.04 37.31 -14.50
CA CYS A 462 -1.88 37.00 -13.08
C CYS A 462 -2.87 35.90 -12.63
N ILE A 463 -4.15 36.02 -13.02
CA ILE A 463 -5.17 35.00 -12.78
C ILE A 463 -4.77 33.67 -13.44
N MET A 464 -4.33 33.71 -14.70
CA MET A 464 -3.93 32.49 -15.43
C MET A 464 -2.72 31.79 -14.83
N TRP A 465 -1.67 32.52 -14.46
CA TRP A 465 -0.48 31.97 -13.82
C TRP A 465 -0.79 31.41 -12.43
N MET A 466 -1.71 32.04 -11.69
CA MET A 466 -2.25 31.47 -10.46
C MET A 466 -2.94 30.12 -10.75
N ILE A 467 -3.86 30.06 -11.72
CA ILE A 467 -4.50 28.78 -12.08
C ILE A 467 -3.44 27.74 -12.47
N ALA A 468 -2.44 28.11 -13.29
CA ALA A 468 -1.37 27.21 -13.74
C ALA A 468 -0.51 26.67 -12.59
N PHE A 469 0.24 27.52 -11.89
CA PHE A 469 1.28 27.09 -10.94
C PHE A 469 0.72 26.27 -9.78
N PHE A 470 -0.43 26.68 -9.24
CA PHE A 470 -1.06 25.98 -8.13
C PHE A 470 -1.76 24.68 -8.55
N SER A 471 -2.14 24.53 -9.83
CA SER A 471 -2.60 23.22 -10.36
C SER A 471 -1.49 22.19 -10.38
N TYR A 472 -0.28 22.57 -10.82
CA TYR A 472 0.85 21.65 -10.84
C TYR A 472 1.19 21.09 -9.45
N MET A 473 0.97 21.85 -8.38
CA MET A 473 1.17 21.39 -7.01
C MET A 473 0.26 20.19 -6.60
N GLY A 474 -0.80 19.89 -7.36
CA GLY A 474 -1.59 18.67 -7.21
C GLY A 474 -0.79 17.38 -7.43
N MET A 475 0.39 17.45 -8.06
CA MET A 475 1.26 16.30 -8.34
C MET A 475 1.70 15.53 -7.08
N VAL A 476 1.69 16.17 -5.90
CA VAL A 476 2.06 15.54 -4.62
C VAL A 476 1.14 14.37 -4.25
N ALA A 477 -0.11 14.38 -4.75
CA ALA A 477 -1.07 13.30 -4.50
C ALA A 477 -0.70 11.97 -5.18
N LEU A 478 0.11 11.98 -6.25
CA LEU A 478 0.53 10.76 -6.95
C LEU A 478 1.39 9.84 -6.06
N PRO A 479 2.60 10.25 -5.60
CA PRO A 479 3.45 9.38 -4.78
C PRO A 479 2.80 9.04 -3.42
N ALA A 480 1.98 9.93 -2.86
CA ALA A 480 1.24 9.65 -1.63
C ALA A 480 0.29 8.44 -1.81
N PHE A 481 -0.59 8.49 -2.83
CA PHE A 481 -1.49 7.37 -3.08
C PHE A 481 -0.75 6.09 -3.52
N SER A 482 0.32 6.20 -4.31
CA SER A 482 1.12 5.03 -4.72
C SER A 482 1.72 4.26 -3.52
N LEU A 483 2.09 4.96 -2.44
CA LEU A 483 2.58 4.34 -1.20
C LEU A 483 1.44 3.76 -0.35
N GLU A 484 0.32 4.46 -0.22
CA GLU A 484 -0.83 4.00 0.58
C GLU A 484 -1.56 2.80 -0.07
N LYS A 485 -1.53 2.68 -1.40
CA LYS A 485 -2.25 1.64 -2.18
C LYS A 485 -2.01 0.23 -1.67
N THR A 486 -0.80 -0.13 -1.25
CA THR A 486 -0.48 -1.48 -0.73
C THR A 486 -1.19 -1.79 0.59
N ILE A 487 -1.28 -0.79 1.48
CA ILE A 487 -1.99 -0.89 2.77
C ILE A 487 -3.50 -1.02 2.52
N ILE A 488 -4.05 -0.19 1.64
CA ILE A 488 -5.48 -0.17 1.31
C ILE A 488 -5.91 -1.48 0.64
N VAL A 489 -5.10 -2.01 -0.29
CA VAL A 489 -5.37 -3.32 -0.90
C VAL A 489 -5.41 -4.39 0.19
N LYS A 490 -4.38 -4.50 1.06
CA LYS A 490 -4.37 -5.47 2.17
C LYS A 490 -5.60 -5.37 3.06
N GLU A 491 -5.95 -4.17 3.52
CA GLU A 491 -7.07 -3.96 4.44
C GLU A 491 -8.42 -4.34 3.79
N ILE A 492 -8.63 -4.04 2.50
CA ILE A 492 -9.87 -4.43 1.80
C ILE A 492 -9.86 -5.93 1.47
N THR A 493 -8.73 -6.53 1.08
CA THR A 493 -8.69 -7.98 0.76
C THR A 493 -8.88 -8.85 1.99
N ASN A 494 -8.44 -8.40 3.18
CA ASN A 494 -8.64 -9.08 4.46
C ASN A 494 -9.98 -8.70 5.13
N GLY A 495 -10.82 -7.87 4.50
CA GLY A 495 -12.22 -7.62 4.91
C GLY A 495 -12.48 -6.46 5.89
N SER A 496 -11.58 -5.48 6.02
CA SER A 496 -11.74 -4.32 6.93
C SER A 496 -12.95 -3.44 6.62
N TYR A 497 -13.07 -3.04 5.35
CA TYR A 497 -14.01 -2.03 4.86
C TYR A 497 -14.16 -2.15 3.34
N THR A 498 -15.15 -1.48 2.76
CA THR A 498 -15.31 -1.46 1.29
C THR A 498 -14.51 -0.33 0.64
N LEU A 499 -14.11 -0.52 -0.62
CA LEU A 499 -13.44 0.53 -1.39
C LEU A 499 -14.27 1.83 -1.47
N GLY A 500 -15.61 1.73 -1.47
CA GLY A 500 -16.49 2.89 -1.47
C GLY A 500 -16.39 3.72 -0.19
N GLU A 501 -16.34 3.08 0.98
CA GLU A 501 -16.15 3.73 2.28
C GLU A 501 -14.82 4.49 2.35
N TYR A 502 -13.74 3.91 1.80
CA TYR A 502 -12.44 4.55 1.69
C TYR A 502 -12.43 5.75 0.75
N VAL A 503 -12.93 5.60 -0.49
CA VAL A 503 -12.95 6.69 -1.48
C VAL A 503 -13.79 7.87 -0.98
N LEU A 504 -14.91 7.60 -0.29
CA LEU A 504 -15.75 8.63 0.32
C LEU A 504 -15.04 9.34 1.49
N ALA A 505 -14.38 8.59 2.38
CA ALA A 505 -13.62 9.17 3.49
C ALA A 505 -12.52 10.12 3.02
N ILE A 506 -11.75 9.71 2.00
CA ILE A 506 -10.68 10.52 1.40
C ILE A 506 -11.22 11.72 0.61
N ALA A 507 -12.35 11.57 -0.09
CA ALA A 507 -13.02 12.68 -0.76
C ALA A 507 -13.44 13.78 0.24
N LEU A 508 -14.05 13.39 1.37
CA LEU A 508 -14.55 14.34 2.36
C LEU A 508 -13.43 15.06 3.13
N ILE A 509 -12.39 14.35 3.58
CA ILE A 509 -11.30 14.95 4.38
C ILE A 509 -10.44 15.95 3.57
N GLN A 510 -10.38 15.80 2.24
CA GLN A 510 -9.58 16.67 1.38
C GLN A 510 -10.23 18.04 1.15
N ILE A 511 -11.56 18.15 1.22
CA ILE A 511 -12.29 19.43 1.03
C ILE A 511 -11.74 20.57 1.92
N PRO A 512 -11.68 20.45 3.26
CA PRO A 512 -11.18 21.54 4.11
C PRO A 512 -9.69 21.86 3.87
N LEU A 513 -8.87 20.86 3.54
CA LEU A 513 -7.44 21.06 3.23
C LEU A 513 -7.25 21.82 1.92
N ILE A 514 -8.09 21.55 0.91
CA ILE A 514 -8.04 22.22 -0.39
C ILE A 514 -8.61 23.64 -0.32
N VAL A 515 -9.65 23.88 0.48
CA VAL A 515 -10.12 25.23 0.79
C VAL A 515 -9.02 26.05 1.48
N LEU A 516 -8.27 25.46 2.42
CA LEU A 516 -7.12 26.10 3.04
C LEU A 516 -6.00 26.40 2.02
N CYS A 517 -5.65 25.43 1.15
CA CYS A 517 -4.69 25.63 0.05
C CYS A 517 -5.13 26.76 -0.90
N ALA A 518 -6.41 26.79 -1.32
CA ALA A 518 -6.97 27.82 -2.19
C ALA A 518 -6.95 29.21 -1.53
N THR A 519 -7.28 29.26 -0.23
CA THR A 519 -7.20 30.49 0.58
C THR A 519 -5.77 31.02 0.56
N ILE A 520 -4.78 30.22 0.97
CA ILE A 520 -3.36 30.60 1.00
C ILE A 520 -2.87 31.02 -0.39
N ALA A 521 -3.17 30.24 -1.43
CA ALA A 521 -2.77 30.53 -2.81
C ALA A 521 -3.28 31.89 -3.30
N SER A 522 -4.53 32.23 -2.99
CA SER A 522 -5.18 33.44 -3.50
C SER A 522 -4.64 34.75 -2.92
N ILE A 523 -4.01 34.75 -1.73
CA ILE A 523 -3.74 35.99 -0.97
C ILE A 523 -2.87 36.97 -1.77
N GLY A 524 -1.68 36.55 -2.23
CA GLY A 524 -0.80 37.42 -3.01
C GLY A 524 -1.42 37.84 -4.35
N PRO A 525 -1.75 36.89 -5.26
CA PRO A 525 -2.24 37.18 -6.61
C PRO A 525 -3.57 37.93 -6.68
N TYR A 526 -4.40 37.87 -5.64
CA TYR A 526 -5.67 38.59 -5.62
C TYR A 526 -5.53 40.03 -5.11
N TRP A 527 -4.83 40.21 -3.98
CA TRP A 527 -4.80 41.49 -3.27
C TRP A 527 -3.72 42.45 -3.78
N PHE A 528 -2.58 41.95 -4.27
CA PHE A 528 -1.46 42.79 -4.72
C PHE A 528 -1.81 43.57 -6.00
N PRO A 529 -2.24 42.94 -7.11
CA PRO A 529 -2.71 43.65 -8.32
C PRO A 529 -4.15 44.20 -8.19
N VAL A 530 -4.70 44.23 -6.97
CA VAL A 530 -6.06 44.71 -6.62
C VAL A 530 -7.13 44.21 -7.61
N LEU A 531 -7.23 42.87 -7.78
CA LEU A 531 -8.13 42.27 -8.77
C LEU A 531 -9.57 42.75 -8.62
N ASN A 532 -10.12 42.65 -7.40
CA ASN A 532 -11.35 43.33 -7.01
C ASN A 532 -11.26 43.66 -5.51
N PRO A 533 -11.51 44.90 -5.07
CA PRO A 533 -11.34 45.29 -3.67
C PRO A 533 -12.42 44.72 -2.72
N LEU A 534 -13.49 44.12 -3.26
CA LEU A 534 -14.60 43.60 -2.46
C LEU A 534 -14.27 42.23 -1.85
N PHE A 535 -14.22 42.15 -0.53
CA PHE A 535 -14.01 40.90 0.21
C PHE A 535 -15.00 39.77 -0.17
N THR A 536 -16.25 40.12 -0.50
CA THR A 536 -17.25 39.14 -0.98
C THR A 536 -16.88 38.52 -2.33
N ARG A 537 -16.20 39.25 -3.21
CA ARG A 537 -15.66 38.72 -4.47
C ARG A 537 -14.47 37.79 -4.20
N TRP A 538 -13.63 38.10 -3.23
CA TRP A 538 -12.53 37.23 -2.81
C TRP A 538 -13.04 35.88 -2.28
N LEU A 539 -14.10 35.87 -1.47
CA LEU A 539 -14.71 34.61 -1.01
C LEU A 539 -15.22 33.75 -2.18
N VAL A 540 -15.91 34.35 -3.15
CA VAL A 540 -16.38 33.62 -4.34
C VAL A 540 -15.19 33.11 -5.18
N TYR A 541 -14.13 33.91 -5.31
CA TYR A 541 -12.88 33.53 -5.98
C TYR A 541 -12.23 32.30 -5.31
N VAL A 542 -12.11 32.29 -3.98
CA VAL A 542 -11.58 31.15 -3.21
C VAL A 542 -12.45 29.91 -3.36
N VAL A 543 -13.78 30.05 -3.35
CA VAL A 543 -14.72 28.91 -3.52
C VAL A 543 -14.56 28.28 -4.90
N ILE A 544 -14.59 29.06 -5.99
CA ILE A 544 -14.39 28.56 -7.35
C ILE A 544 -13.00 27.93 -7.49
N PHE A 545 -11.97 28.58 -6.97
CA PHE A 545 -10.60 28.09 -7.08
C PHE A 545 -10.36 26.80 -6.26
N SER A 546 -11.04 26.65 -5.11
CA SER A 546 -11.03 25.39 -4.35
C SER A 546 -11.67 24.23 -5.12
N ALA A 547 -12.75 24.48 -5.87
CA ALA A 547 -13.34 23.48 -6.75
C ALA A 547 -12.36 23.07 -7.87
N HIS A 548 -11.70 24.02 -8.51
CA HIS A 548 -10.66 23.76 -9.51
C HIS A 548 -9.52 22.89 -8.94
N LEU A 549 -8.94 23.26 -7.80
CA LEU A 549 -7.90 22.46 -7.14
C LEU A 549 -8.39 21.06 -6.76
N TYR A 550 -9.66 20.91 -6.37
CA TYR A 550 -10.26 19.61 -6.08
C TYR A 550 -10.45 18.74 -7.33
N VAL A 551 -10.77 19.32 -8.51
CA VAL A 551 -10.74 18.60 -9.79
C VAL A 551 -9.32 18.10 -10.09
N VAL A 552 -8.32 18.98 -9.97
CA VAL A 552 -6.91 18.64 -10.27
C VAL A 552 -6.36 17.56 -9.34
N GLU A 553 -6.66 17.61 -8.04
CA GLU A 553 -6.25 16.56 -7.10
C GLU A 553 -7.03 15.24 -7.32
N SER A 554 -8.28 15.32 -7.79
CA SER A 554 -9.05 14.13 -8.21
C SER A 554 -8.49 13.48 -9.49
N LEU A 555 -7.97 14.28 -10.42
CA LEU A 555 -7.25 13.80 -11.60
C LEU A 555 -5.90 13.15 -11.21
N ALA A 556 -5.17 13.75 -10.27
CA ALA A 556 -3.89 13.22 -9.78
C ALA A 556 -4.03 11.81 -9.20
N ILE A 557 -5.00 11.59 -8.30
CA ILE A 557 -5.24 10.25 -7.73
C ILE A 557 -5.78 9.25 -8.76
N LEU A 558 -6.57 9.70 -9.75
CA LEU A 558 -7.01 8.85 -10.86
C LEU A 558 -5.81 8.33 -11.67
N VAL A 559 -4.87 9.21 -12.03
CA VAL A 559 -3.64 8.82 -12.74
C VAL A 559 -2.80 7.85 -11.89
N ALA A 560 -2.67 8.07 -10.58
CA ALA A 560 -1.97 7.15 -9.67
C ALA A 560 -2.72 5.81 -9.43
N GLY A 561 -4.04 5.78 -9.62
CA GLY A 561 -4.84 4.56 -9.64
C GLY A 561 -4.56 3.71 -10.89
N LEU A 562 -4.53 4.37 -12.06
CA LEU A 562 -4.36 3.75 -13.38
C LEU A 562 -2.91 3.35 -13.71
N ILE A 563 -1.92 4.12 -13.28
CA ILE A 563 -0.51 3.93 -13.64
C ILE A 563 0.28 3.42 -12.43
N PRO A 564 0.76 2.15 -12.41
CA PRO A 564 1.47 1.58 -11.26
C PRO A 564 2.80 2.28 -10.92
N ASN A 565 3.48 2.85 -11.91
CA ASN A 565 4.74 3.56 -11.72
C ASN A 565 4.48 5.06 -11.55
N PHE A 566 4.76 5.59 -10.35
CA PHE A 566 4.48 7.00 -10.03
C PHE A 566 5.27 8.01 -10.89
N VAL A 567 6.47 7.66 -11.39
CA VAL A 567 7.28 8.52 -12.28
C VAL A 567 6.61 8.64 -13.65
N LEU A 568 6.13 7.51 -14.19
CA LEU A 568 5.38 7.51 -15.44
C LEU A 568 4.02 8.24 -15.26
N GLY A 569 3.38 8.04 -14.11
CA GLY A 569 2.18 8.78 -13.72
C GLY A 569 2.40 10.30 -13.67
N LEU A 570 3.54 10.74 -13.12
CA LEU A 570 3.90 12.16 -13.07
C LEU A 570 4.07 12.76 -14.47
N ILE A 571 4.74 12.05 -15.39
CA ILE A 571 4.91 12.51 -16.78
C ILE A 571 3.54 12.69 -17.46
N VAL A 572 2.65 11.70 -17.33
CA VAL A 572 1.30 11.75 -17.89
C VAL A 572 0.48 12.89 -17.28
N PHE A 573 0.49 13.05 -15.96
CA PHE A 573 -0.24 14.09 -15.25
C PHE A 573 0.22 15.50 -15.64
N CYS A 574 1.53 15.77 -15.61
CA CYS A 574 2.07 17.07 -16.00
C CYS A 574 1.85 17.41 -17.48
N SER A 575 1.89 16.40 -18.36
CA SER A 575 1.56 16.56 -19.79
C SER A 575 0.08 16.88 -20.01
N ALA A 576 -0.82 16.20 -19.30
CA ALA A 576 -2.25 16.48 -19.36
C ALA A 576 -2.57 17.91 -18.87
N LEU A 577 -1.97 18.35 -17.74
CA LEU A 577 -2.17 19.71 -17.23
C LEU A 577 -1.63 20.79 -18.18
N SER A 578 -0.49 20.57 -18.85
CA SER A 578 0.05 21.57 -19.79
C SER A 578 -0.83 21.72 -21.03
N GLN A 579 -1.36 20.63 -21.56
CA GLN A 579 -2.33 20.63 -22.66
C GLN A 579 -3.64 21.33 -22.24
N MET A 580 -4.20 20.95 -21.09
CA MET A 580 -5.41 21.57 -20.54
C MET A 580 -5.26 23.07 -20.26
N PHE A 581 -4.06 23.53 -19.90
CA PHE A 581 -3.75 24.94 -19.70
C PHE A 581 -3.66 25.72 -21.02
N VAL A 582 -3.03 25.18 -22.06
CA VAL A 582 -2.94 25.85 -23.38
C VAL A 582 -4.32 25.96 -24.04
N PHE A 583 -5.13 24.90 -23.98
CA PHE A 583 -6.46 24.83 -24.60
C PHE A 583 -7.58 25.34 -23.69
N ASN A 584 -7.35 26.37 -22.88
CA ASN A 584 -8.34 26.92 -21.95
C ASN A 584 -9.27 28.00 -22.56
N GLY A 585 -9.11 28.33 -23.84
CA GLY A 585 -9.91 29.34 -24.56
C GLY A 585 -9.31 30.75 -24.58
N PHE A 586 -8.27 31.05 -23.79
CA PHE A 586 -7.62 32.37 -23.79
C PHE A 586 -6.42 32.46 -24.72
N PHE A 587 -5.51 31.47 -24.71
CA PHE A 587 -4.34 31.46 -25.60
C PHE A 587 -4.70 31.18 -27.06
N ILE A 588 -5.76 30.40 -27.26
CA ILE A 588 -6.32 30.03 -28.56
C ILE A 588 -7.83 30.16 -28.39
N SER A 589 -8.47 31.04 -29.15
CA SER A 589 -9.93 31.19 -29.18
C SER A 589 -10.61 29.94 -29.70
N VAL A 590 -11.84 29.67 -29.24
CA VAL A 590 -12.53 28.39 -29.44
C VAL A 590 -12.73 28.08 -30.93
N GLY A 591 -13.23 29.02 -31.72
CA GLY A 591 -13.41 28.87 -33.17
C GLY A 591 -12.11 28.74 -33.98
N ASN A 592 -10.95 29.13 -33.42
CA ASN A 592 -9.64 28.93 -34.03
C ASN A 592 -8.97 27.60 -33.62
N MET A 593 -9.55 26.84 -32.67
CA MET A 593 -9.01 25.54 -32.30
C MET A 593 -9.20 24.52 -33.43
N PRO A 594 -8.18 23.70 -33.75
CA PRO A 594 -8.37 22.60 -34.70
C PRO A 594 -9.46 21.64 -34.21
N VAL A 595 -10.39 21.27 -35.11
CA VAL A 595 -11.58 20.46 -34.77
C VAL A 595 -11.23 19.14 -34.06
N TYR A 596 -10.06 18.56 -34.33
CA TYR A 596 -9.57 17.33 -33.68
C TYR A 596 -8.95 17.53 -32.29
N LEU A 597 -8.76 18.78 -31.82
CA LEU A 597 -8.26 19.13 -30.48
C LEU A 597 -9.29 19.86 -29.60
N ILE A 598 -10.40 20.34 -30.16
CA ILE A 598 -11.42 21.12 -29.43
C ILE A 598 -12.02 20.36 -28.21
N TRP A 599 -11.97 19.02 -28.20
CA TRP A 599 -12.39 18.22 -27.05
C TRP A 599 -11.51 18.46 -25.80
N ILE A 600 -10.26 18.91 -25.95
CA ILE A 600 -9.38 19.24 -24.82
C ILE A 600 -9.95 20.44 -24.07
N TYR A 601 -10.49 21.44 -24.78
CA TYR A 601 -11.15 22.60 -24.17
C TYR A 601 -12.37 22.17 -23.32
N TYR A 602 -13.29 21.39 -23.91
CA TYR A 602 -14.49 20.91 -23.20
C TYR A 602 -14.21 19.93 -22.05
N THR A 603 -13.02 19.31 -22.01
CA THR A 603 -12.61 18.43 -20.91
C THR A 603 -11.65 19.09 -19.92
N SER A 604 -11.26 20.35 -20.16
CA SER A 604 -10.31 21.09 -19.34
C SER A 604 -11.01 21.88 -18.22
N PRO A 605 -10.71 21.61 -16.94
CA PRO A 605 -11.21 22.46 -15.84
C PRO A 605 -10.63 23.88 -15.89
N PHE A 606 -9.54 24.11 -16.62
CA PHE A 606 -8.93 25.44 -16.77
C PHE A 606 -9.82 26.39 -17.57
N ALA A 607 -10.60 25.90 -18.54
CA ALA A 607 -11.51 26.73 -19.32
C ALA A 607 -12.58 27.37 -18.43
N TYR A 608 -13.34 26.53 -17.73
CA TYR A 608 -14.41 26.94 -16.82
C TYR A 608 -13.91 27.82 -15.67
N THR A 609 -12.74 27.48 -15.10
CA THR A 609 -12.13 28.28 -14.02
C THR A 609 -11.66 29.64 -14.52
N THR A 610 -11.00 29.72 -15.68
CA THR A 610 -10.55 31.00 -16.25
C THR A 610 -11.75 31.94 -16.48
N GLN A 611 -12.80 31.46 -17.13
CA GLN A 611 -14.04 32.21 -17.36
C GLN A 611 -14.68 32.71 -16.06
N ALA A 612 -14.83 31.82 -15.08
CA ALA A 612 -15.45 32.16 -13.80
C ALA A 612 -14.62 33.18 -12.99
N LEU A 613 -13.30 33.03 -12.94
CA LEU A 613 -12.42 33.93 -12.20
C LEU A 613 -12.26 35.29 -12.89
N PHE A 614 -12.24 35.36 -14.23
CA PHE A 614 -12.30 36.63 -14.97
C PHE A 614 -13.59 37.39 -14.65
N LYS A 615 -14.76 36.72 -14.73
CA LYS A 615 -16.04 37.35 -14.37
C LYS A 615 -16.03 37.87 -12.93
N VAL A 616 -15.51 37.10 -11.97
CA VAL A 616 -15.43 37.50 -10.56
C VAL A 616 -14.47 38.67 -10.31
N ALA A 617 -13.36 38.75 -11.04
CA ALA A 617 -12.40 39.84 -10.91
C ALA A 617 -12.97 41.17 -11.46
N PHE A 618 -13.49 41.18 -12.69
CA PHE A 618 -13.88 42.41 -13.37
C PHE A 618 -15.35 42.85 -13.13
N SER A 619 -16.25 41.96 -12.68
CA SER A 619 -17.67 42.32 -12.48
C SER A 619 -17.89 43.37 -11.40
N GLY A 620 -18.45 44.52 -11.81
CA GLY A 620 -18.76 45.66 -10.93
C GLY A 620 -17.56 46.52 -10.57
N LEU A 621 -16.47 46.44 -11.35
CA LEU A 621 -15.28 47.27 -11.19
C LEU A 621 -15.30 48.46 -12.16
N ASP A 622 -14.91 49.65 -11.70
CA ASP A 622 -14.54 50.76 -12.58
C ASP A 622 -13.04 50.70 -12.90
N MET A 623 -12.70 50.95 -14.15
CA MET A 623 -11.34 50.94 -14.68
C MET A 623 -10.77 52.35 -14.73
N LEU A 624 -9.53 52.50 -14.24
CA LEU A 624 -8.80 53.76 -14.26
C LEU A 624 -8.13 53.98 -15.63
N GLY A 625 -7.62 55.19 -15.85
CA GLY A 625 -6.82 55.51 -17.04
C GLY A 625 -7.58 55.60 -18.38
N TYR A 626 -8.89 55.33 -18.43
CA TYR A 626 -9.68 55.28 -19.67
C TYR A 626 -9.52 56.53 -20.56
N GLN A 627 -9.59 57.74 -19.99
CA GLN A 627 -9.35 58.99 -20.73
C GLN A 627 -7.89 59.19 -21.19
N LYS A 628 -6.90 58.61 -20.51
CA LYS A 628 -5.50 58.65 -20.97
C LYS A 628 -5.33 57.77 -22.21
N CYS A 629 -5.97 56.61 -22.18
CA CYS A 629 -5.93 55.61 -23.25
C CYS A 629 -6.62 56.09 -24.54
N LEU A 630 -7.83 56.68 -24.45
CA LEU A 630 -8.51 57.26 -25.63
C LEU A 630 -7.67 58.34 -26.36
N ASN A 631 -6.78 59.03 -25.64
CA ASN A 631 -5.96 60.12 -26.17
C ASN A 631 -4.55 59.67 -26.62
N ARG A 632 -4.18 58.39 -26.45
CA ARG A 632 -2.89 57.84 -26.89
C ARG A 632 -3.10 56.51 -27.59
N ALA A 633 -3.00 56.52 -28.92
CA ALA A 633 -3.10 55.32 -29.77
C ALA A 633 -2.00 54.25 -29.53
N GLU A 634 -1.08 54.51 -28.62
CA GLU A 634 0.06 53.64 -28.25
C GLU A 634 -0.30 52.60 -27.17
N TYR A 635 -1.47 52.71 -26.53
CA TYR A 635 -1.93 51.79 -25.47
C TYR A 635 -3.26 51.11 -25.84
N PRO A 636 -3.44 49.80 -25.52
CA PRO A 636 -4.70 49.10 -25.75
C PRO A 636 -5.81 49.62 -24.83
N CYS A 637 -7.01 49.80 -25.38
CA CYS A 637 -8.19 50.32 -24.68
C CYS A 637 -9.26 49.26 -24.54
N TYR A 638 -9.48 48.80 -23.31
CA TYR A 638 -10.43 47.73 -22.99
C TYR A 638 -11.79 48.30 -22.55
N GLY A 639 -11.81 49.34 -21.71
CA GLY A 639 -13.08 49.97 -21.32
C GLY A 639 -13.03 50.86 -20.08
N ARG A 640 -14.13 51.57 -19.83
CA ARG A 640 -14.33 52.35 -18.60
C ARG A 640 -14.81 51.47 -17.44
N THR A 641 -15.61 50.45 -17.73
CA THR A 641 -16.13 49.50 -16.74
C THR A 641 -15.55 48.11 -16.98
N GLY A 642 -15.47 47.29 -15.94
CA GLY A 642 -15.04 45.90 -16.07
C GLY A 642 -15.98 45.05 -16.92
N ALA A 643 -17.24 45.46 -17.12
CA ALA A 643 -18.13 44.86 -18.11
C ALA A 643 -17.59 45.08 -19.53
N GLN A 644 -17.25 46.32 -19.89
CA GLN A 644 -16.65 46.64 -21.19
C GLN A 644 -15.30 45.93 -21.40
N VAL A 645 -14.50 45.78 -20.34
CA VAL A 645 -13.28 44.96 -20.39
C VAL A 645 -13.60 43.52 -20.77
N LEU A 646 -14.58 42.89 -20.11
CA LEU A 646 -14.99 41.52 -20.42
C LEU A 646 -15.55 41.40 -21.85
N ASP A 647 -16.30 42.39 -22.35
CA ASP A 647 -16.75 42.43 -23.75
C ASP A 647 -15.56 42.53 -24.72
N SER A 648 -14.57 43.40 -24.42
CA SER A 648 -13.41 43.64 -25.29
C SER A 648 -12.44 42.46 -25.42
N ILE A 649 -12.51 41.49 -24.49
CA ILE A 649 -11.74 40.23 -24.53
C ILE A 649 -12.60 39.02 -24.91
N SER A 650 -13.92 39.21 -25.10
CA SER A 650 -14.81 38.16 -25.59
C SER A 650 -14.64 37.97 -27.10
N ASP A 651 -14.95 36.77 -27.57
CA ASP A 651 -15.03 36.46 -29.00
C ASP A 651 -16.44 35.94 -29.37
N ALA A 652 -16.63 35.54 -30.63
CA ALA A 652 -17.93 35.08 -31.13
C ALA A 652 -18.41 33.74 -30.53
N ASP A 653 -17.52 32.99 -29.86
CA ASP A 653 -17.82 31.68 -29.25
C ASP A 653 -17.85 31.75 -27.71
N LEU A 654 -17.33 32.83 -27.12
CA LEU A 654 -17.10 32.93 -25.67
C LEU A 654 -17.32 34.37 -25.17
N GLU A 655 -18.54 34.63 -24.70
CA GLU A 655 -18.95 35.89 -24.08
C GLU A 655 -18.73 35.85 -22.55
N TYR A 656 -17.64 36.45 -22.07
CA TYR A 656 -17.30 36.45 -20.65
C TYR A 656 -18.33 37.17 -19.76
N ASN A 657 -19.18 38.03 -20.33
CA ASN A 657 -20.20 38.74 -19.55
C ASN A 657 -21.43 37.89 -19.20
N ASP A 658 -21.77 36.90 -20.00
CA ASP A 658 -22.93 36.03 -19.73
C ASP A 658 -22.58 34.82 -18.84
N VAL A 659 -21.29 34.63 -18.56
CA VAL A 659 -20.79 33.63 -17.61
C VAL A 659 -21.39 33.83 -16.22
N ASN A 660 -22.09 32.81 -15.73
CA ASN A 660 -22.50 32.68 -14.34
C ASN A 660 -21.46 31.85 -13.55
N PRO A 661 -20.69 32.45 -12.62
CA PRO A 661 -19.63 31.73 -11.89
C PRO A 661 -20.14 30.53 -11.08
N TRP A 662 -21.40 30.55 -10.62
CA TRP A 662 -21.99 29.44 -9.88
C TRP A 662 -22.34 28.25 -10.76
N HIS A 663 -22.66 28.48 -12.04
CA HIS A 663 -22.85 27.40 -13.00
C HIS A 663 -21.53 26.65 -13.23
N TRP A 664 -20.43 27.38 -13.46
CA TRP A 664 -19.10 26.78 -13.57
C TRP A 664 -18.59 26.13 -12.29
N PHE A 665 -18.92 26.66 -11.11
CA PHE A 665 -18.68 25.94 -9.85
C PHE A 665 -19.36 24.57 -9.82
N LEU A 666 -20.64 24.47 -10.19
CA LEU A 666 -21.37 23.20 -10.23
C LEU A 666 -20.78 22.22 -11.26
N VAL A 667 -20.35 22.72 -12.42
CA VAL A 667 -19.65 21.93 -13.45
C VAL A 667 -18.31 21.38 -12.93
N LEU A 668 -17.51 22.20 -12.24
CA LEU A 668 -16.25 21.75 -11.61
C LEU A 668 -16.50 20.67 -10.54
N ILE A 669 -17.54 20.81 -9.72
CA ILE A 669 -17.92 19.77 -8.75
C ILE A 669 -18.35 18.48 -9.47
N ALA A 670 -19.11 18.58 -10.58
CA ALA A 670 -19.47 17.41 -11.39
C ALA A 670 -18.24 16.70 -11.99
N PHE A 671 -17.25 17.46 -12.49
CA PHE A 671 -15.96 16.91 -12.92
C PHE A 671 -15.23 16.19 -11.78
N ALA A 672 -15.14 16.79 -10.59
CA ALA A 672 -14.49 16.15 -9.44
C ALA A 672 -15.20 14.84 -9.05
N VAL A 673 -16.54 14.82 -8.99
CA VAL A 673 -17.32 13.60 -8.70
C VAL A 673 -17.10 12.52 -9.78
N ALA A 674 -17.10 12.90 -11.05
CA ALA A 674 -16.83 11.97 -12.15
C ALA A 674 -15.42 11.35 -12.08
N LEU A 675 -14.38 12.16 -11.81
CA LEU A 675 -13.01 11.70 -11.63
C LEU A 675 -12.86 10.79 -10.40
N ARG A 676 -13.53 11.11 -9.28
CA ARG A 676 -13.57 10.25 -8.08
C ARG A 676 -14.25 8.92 -8.33
N PHE A 677 -15.31 8.90 -9.14
CA PHE A 677 -15.98 7.67 -9.56
C PHE A 677 -15.11 6.84 -10.52
N GLN A 678 -14.43 7.48 -11.49
CA GLN A 678 -13.45 6.81 -12.34
C GLN A 678 -12.28 6.24 -11.52
N PHE A 679 -11.80 6.96 -10.49
CA PHE A 679 -10.78 6.50 -9.56
C PHE A 679 -11.25 5.28 -8.77
N TYR A 680 -12.49 5.30 -8.26
CA TYR A 680 -13.13 4.14 -7.65
C TYR A 680 -13.13 2.94 -8.61
N LEU A 681 -13.51 3.11 -9.88
CA LEU A 681 -13.48 2.02 -10.87
C LEU A 681 -12.06 1.53 -11.19
N ALA A 682 -11.08 2.43 -11.27
CA ALA A 682 -9.67 2.10 -11.53
C ALA A 682 -9.06 1.28 -10.38
N VAL A 683 -9.28 1.69 -9.14
CA VAL A 683 -8.83 0.96 -7.95
C VAL A 683 -9.66 -0.32 -7.74
N ARG A 684 -10.95 -0.32 -8.10
CA ARG A 684 -11.80 -1.52 -8.01
C ARG A 684 -11.19 -2.68 -8.77
N LYS A 685 -10.73 -2.48 -10.01
CA LYS A 685 -10.04 -3.53 -10.81
C LYS A 685 -8.73 -4.07 -10.21
N ALA A 686 -8.16 -3.40 -9.21
CA ALA A 686 -6.96 -3.85 -8.50
C ALA A 686 -7.29 -4.59 -7.18
N VAL A 687 -8.57 -4.63 -6.78
CA VAL A 687 -9.06 -5.11 -5.47
C VAL A 687 -10.18 -6.16 -5.63
N TYR A 688 -10.92 -6.09 -6.73
CA TYR A 688 -12.05 -6.91 -7.17
C TYR A 688 -11.99 -7.14 -8.68
#